data_AF-A0A0S4JLH0-F1
#
_entry.id   AF-A0A0S4JLH0-F1
#
_cell.length_a   1.000
_cell.length_b   1.000
_cell.length_c   1.000
_cell.angle_alpha   90.00
_cell.angle_beta   90.00
_cell.angle_gamma   90.00
#
_symmetry.space_group_name_H-M   'P 1'
#
loop_
_entity.id
_entity.type
_entity.pdbx_description
1 polymer ?
#
loop_
_entity_poly.entity_id
_entity_poly.type
_entity_poly.pdbx_seq_one_letter_code
_entity_poly.pdbx_strand_id
1 'polypeptide(L)'
;MLRRPRCSVAGARVTLQSGRLVHTHIRDAESANARQRSNSASSALQNRGSTNVKESNGAWAERVQRELLSDFDPLLGRFHPDFYRDPSAGYVPSFAPRNFANGGAFEHPHHQSQNVYSQSSKDRGVQQHEYEQDRSESQVGRRRIREGGDVLSSHSGKSAEQQQTGTAVVGGSIVDVLLDTLTAESHHHKTGGDRRSARAISGDSFHAGLDLNDIAAQTQRAVEIQNDRILEESLRAEHGLRAKERFDFDVKQRSEYLKFRGYDMDRHLAAKQSAIQGMNPFTQIGNVVAPGSLTEAHENVRRNAVADRDSQISQSLHNNTVRADPKLGESLVEDISERLRSATQEKVRVEERERKEKFGLGRQGPLVQDGGPDKRTQKRHANDERLMRALVFRSNAHRKTSIDEHADPHARNDVSQFMGVQHLLRNKFDMDRRAAARANGEADITERATQYHGKQVQEEIDHFVLRRRNARGERPLEYFTPFPTYRDFRLQGAYRDLEGFPIMRARPEFLEWELFTRYRAHFEQRRELALRHGLEPRANETVSERNARRAALDQICEQTPFDASRFAQTALGELSVDAAALRAWFGFYLLPSPTIVEGVVSGDSALCLVTPTDFLSMAKADAIGTSDHREHVLSSRYLNKLFLDESYRHRLGRGSVKDLLDRAPDASAPHKQRDEVLKSFSKEERAVYQRYLAQYGEEHLKNWEKHFSGRRWVSQKGQYGECVRTPDPISVFDVERVHDGAIITIAENNFKELIAKAMQDVNRTIDVEKEECRLLEHSKRVVSILAVRLDDGTELPMDAKDFYSGEPEHQVSDVNFAINAGVGKKYHYNRSNYVETQDAIWEENCGSRSEGWSPATHADGLRVGLPVLARRVIDKATGRQGELQRGVIAQYLKQPFYNPEPRTVTVSFAPSSSSSASSSSKDHLEQVPLADLLIWQRQYYGPERTVGEKSRKLNFQSRRYINAADPTGLRDGKNNASESGVHFLDKYKVHSAQATADALQSQKEVSEIDTWSRKHDSPRSENFRPLSINDRQDYVRQGYFHRYTPWDWIATQEADQPLLWHQLRTDDIGPSYHHSPNRYWRFKARPHGYIRNFENEVRDLFQYVDGITPWEKAKKIRTYWEVREHHPMPQFNRPQVAIHRNQMGLLPAQMWDTDKKTGRVKSVKDSVRDYQTVSPVPSWGM
;
A
#
# COMPACT_ATOMS: atom_id res chain seq x y z
N MET A 1 0.32 19.82 51.19
CA MET A 1 1.43 20.79 51.09
C MET A 1 1.31 21.46 49.72
N LEU A 2 0.65 22.62 49.50
CA LEU A 2 0.85 23.96 50.09
C LEU A 2 2.30 24.44 49.91
N ARG A 3 2.65 25.56 49.24
CA ARG A 3 1.89 26.74 48.72
C ARG A 3 2.42 27.24 47.36
N ARG A 4 1.63 28.07 46.65
CA ARG A 4 2.07 28.99 45.55
C ARG A 4 2.75 30.25 46.12
N PRO A 5 3.42 31.06 45.27
CA PRO A 5 3.01 32.47 45.17
C PRO A 5 2.72 32.94 43.73
N ARG A 6 2.29 34.21 43.60
CA ARG A 6 1.80 34.91 42.39
C ARG A 6 2.64 36.17 42.12
N CYS A 7 2.68 36.57 40.85
CA CYS A 7 2.72 37.93 40.28
C CYS A 7 3.58 39.06 40.90
N SER A 8 4.24 39.83 40.03
CA SER A 8 4.11 41.30 40.04
C SER A 8 4.42 41.92 38.66
N VAL A 9 3.83 43.09 38.41
CA VAL A 9 4.11 43.99 37.26
C VAL A 9 4.47 45.35 37.85
N ALA A 10 5.66 45.85 37.53
CA ALA A 10 6.11 47.25 37.62
C ALA A 10 7.50 47.30 36.95
N GLY A 11 7.97 48.37 36.32
CA GLY A 11 7.47 49.75 36.34
C GLY A 11 8.54 50.68 36.90
N ALA A 12 9.51 51.08 36.08
CA ALA A 12 10.53 52.07 36.42
C ALA A 12 10.69 53.07 35.27
N ARG A 13 10.46 54.36 35.54
CA ARG A 13 10.45 55.44 34.54
C ARG A 13 10.84 56.76 35.22
N VAL A 14 12.06 57.25 34.99
CA VAL A 14 12.56 58.61 35.30
C VAL A 14 13.63 58.90 34.23
N THR A 15 13.36 59.53 33.08
CA THR A 15 13.10 60.97 32.77
C THR A 15 14.29 61.91 32.89
N LEU A 16 14.54 62.68 31.81
CA LEU A 16 15.31 63.93 31.61
C LEU A 16 16.21 63.80 30.35
N GLN A 17 16.30 64.74 29.41
CA GLN A 17 15.51 65.95 29.14
C GLN A 17 15.66 66.37 27.65
N SER A 18 14.79 67.25 27.15
CA SER A 18 14.66 67.67 25.74
C SER A 18 15.59 68.83 25.30
N GLY A 19 15.91 68.94 23.99
CA GLY A 19 16.38 70.23 23.44
C GLY A 19 16.82 70.30 21.96
N ARG A 20 15.88 70.64 21.05
CA ARG A 20 16.00 71.30 19.70
C ARG A 20 17.04 70.80 18.67
N LEU A 21 16.66 70.43 17.43
CA LEU A 21 16.22 71.27 16.28
C LEU A 21 17.31 72.27 15.82
N VAL A 22 17.83 72.23 14.59
CA VAL A 22 17.39 73.00 13.37
C VAL A 22 18.47 72.75 12.27
N HIS A 23 18.27 72.68 10.94
CA HIS A 23 17.11 72.76 10.01
C HIS A 23 17.25 71.75 8.83
N THR A 24 16.17 71.65 8.06
CA THR A 24 15.90 71.04 6.73
C THR A 24 16.55 71.71 5.51
N HIS A 25 16.63 70.97 4.38
CA HIS A 25 16.31 71.52 3.05
C HIS A 25 15.30 70.62 2.30
N ILE A 26 14.54 71.22 1.39
CA ILE A 26 13.30 70.72 0.80
C ILE A 26 13.32 71.00 -0.72
N ARG A 27 12.60 70.17 -1.51
CA ARG A 27 12.21 70.37 -2.94
C ARG A 27 13.33 70.27 -4.00
N ASP A 28 13.05 70.03 -5.28
CA ASP A 28 11.79 69.85 -6.05
C ASP A 28 11.98 68.76 -7.14
N ALA A 29 10.88 68.15 -7.61
CA ALA A 29 10.64 67.80 -9.03
C ALA A 29 9.23 67.20 -9.21
N GLU A 30 8.55 67.57 -10.29
CA GLU A 30 7.11 67.42 -10.45
C GLU A 30 6.64 66.22 -11.29
N SER A 31 5.32 66.03 -11.26
CA SER A 31 4.53 64.99 -11.92
C SER A 31 4.50 65.02 -13.46
N ALA A 32 4.16 63.87 -14.05
CA ALA A 32 3.32 63.81 -15.25
C ALA A 32 2.32 62.64 -15.14
N ASN A 33 1.03 62.93 -15.29
CA ASN A 33 -0.03 61.93 -15.32
C ASN A 33 -0.24 61.37 -16.73
N ALA A 34 -0.53 60.08 -16.85
CA ALA A 34 -1.27 59.55 -18.00
C ALA A 34 -2.27 58.47 -17.53
N ARG A 35 -3.55 58.84 -17.43
CA ARG A 35 -4.66 57.89 -17.27
C ARG A 35 -4.88 57.16 -18.59
N GLN A 36 -5.13 55.84 -18.56
CA GLN A 36 -6.08 55.25 -19.50
C GLN A 36 -6.86 54.10 -18.87
N ARG A 37 -8.06 53.87 -19.42
CA ARG A 37 -9.12 53.03 -18.84
C ARG A 37 -9.00 51.58 -19.31
N SER A 38 -9.63 50.70 -18.53
CA SER A 38 -10.05 49.37 -18.93
C SER A 38 -10.69 49.31 -20.32
N ASN A 39 -10.42 48.23 -21.06
CA ASN A 39 -11.49 47.46 -21.69
C ASN A 39 -11.06 46.01 -21.96
N SER A 40 -12.06 45.13 -21.96
CA SER A 40 -12.00 43.71 -22.26
C SER A 40 -11.74 43.41 -23.73
N ALA A 41 -11.00 42.34 -24.03
CA ALA A 41 -11.38 41.34 -25.04
C ALA A 41 -10.48 40.10 -24.95
N SER A 42 -11.08 38.93 -25.15
CA SER A 42 -10.41 37.66 -25.44
C SER A 42 -10.16 37.50 -26.96
N SER A 43 -9.42 36.44 -27.31
CA SER A 43 -9.23 35.86 -28.67
C SER A 43 -8.12 36.45 -29.58
N ALA A 44 -7.71 35.57 -30.51
CA ALA A 44 -6.84 35.82 -31.67
C ALA A 44 -5.34 36.15 -31.43
N LEU A 45 -4.56 35.10 -31.15
CA LEU A 45 -3.19 34.98 -31.68
C LEU A 45 -3.13 33.81 -32.68
N GLN A 46 -3.75 34.05 -33.84
CA GLN A 46 -3.44 33.28 -35.05
C GLN A 46 -2.04 33.67 -35.55
N ASN A 47 -1.38 32.71 -36.18
CA ASN A 47 -0.21 32.85 -37.05
C ASN A 47 -0.02 34.25 -37.66
N ARG A 48 0.99 34.97 -37.18
CA ARG A 48 1.78 35.86 -38.03
C ARG A 48 3.21 35.34 -38.03
N GLY A 49 3.65 34.86 -39.19
CA GLY A 49 5.04 34.45 -39.38
C GLY A 49 5.97 35.62 -39.13
N SER A 50 6.88 35.47 -38.16
CA SER A 50 8.03 36.36 -38.01
C SER A 50 9.07 35.98 -39.05
N THR A 51 8.98 36.59 -40.23
CA THR A 51 10.13 36.68 -41.13
C THR A 51 11.15 37.64 -40.54
N ASN A 52 12.38 37.17 -40.37
CA ASN A 52 13.59 37.95 -40.10
C ASN A 52 13.62 38.79 -38.80
N VAL A 53 13.87 38.12 -37.67
CA VAL A 53 14.79 38.63 -36.65
C VAL A 53 15.79 37.53 -36.30
N LYS A 54 16.94 37.50 -37.00
CA LYS A 54 18.06 36.58 -36.73
C LYS A 54 19.27 37.28 -36.08
N GLU A 55 19.14 38.56 -35.73
CA GLU A 55 20.22 39.43 -35.27
C GLU A 55 19.94 40.00 -33.87
N SER A 56 20.42 39.30 -32.83
CA SER A 56 20.70 39.89 -31.50
C SER A 56 21.42 38.93 -30.53
N ASN A 57 21.23 37.61 -30.66
CA ASN A 57 21.75 36.61 -29.71
C ASN A 57 23.29 36.54 -29.58
N GLY A 58 24.07 37.15 -30.48
CA GLY A 58 25.54 37.16 -30.44
C GLY A 58 26.17 38.31 -29.63
N ALA A 59 25.45 39.41 -29.38
CA ALA A 59 26.06 40.66 -28.91
C ALA A 59 26.64 40.59 -27.48
N TRP A 60 26.07 39.75 -26.61
CA TRP A 60 26.61 39.53 -25.26
C TRP A 60 27.83 38.60 -25.28
N ALA A 61 27.83 37.56 -26.13
CA ALA A 61 28.94 36.64 -26.29
C ALA A 61 30.17 37.37 -26.89
N GLU A 62 29.96 38.30 -27.83
CA GLU A 62 31.03 39.19 -28.33
C GLU A 62 31.62 40.08 -27.24
N ARG A 63 30.80 40.56 -26.30
CA ARG A 63 31.28 41.33 -25.15
C ARG A 63 32.10 40.46 -24.19
N VAL A 64 31.60 39.28 -23.83
CA VAL A 64 32.34 38.33 -22.98
C VAL A 64 33.64 37.91 -23.66
N GLN A 65 33.63 37.66 -24.96
CA GLN A 65 34.84 37.33 -25.72
C GLN A 65 35.82 38.50 -25.82
N ARG A 66 35.34 39.74 -25.91
CA ARG A 66 36.17 40.96 -25.84
C ARG A 66 36.81 41.14 -24.45
N GLU A 67 36.09 40.76 -23.38
CA GLU A 67 36.61 40.74 -22.01
C GLU A 67 37.64 39.61 -21.82
N LEU A 68 37.38 38.39 -22.32
CA LEU A 68 38.33 37.26 -22.31
C LEU A 68 39.62 37.54 -23.11
N LEU A 69 39.49 38.20 -24.27
CA LEU A 69 40.60 38.66 -25.09
C LEU A 69 41.38 39.81 -24.45
N SER A 70 40.88 40.47 -23.40
CA SER A 70 41.61 41.49 -22.63
C SER A 70 42.56 40.84 -21.62
N ASP A 71 43.66 41.52 -21.26
CA ASP A 71 44.51 41.11 -20.11
C ASP A 71 44.12 41.82 -18.80
N PHE A 72 43.08 42.65 -18.81
CA PHE A 72 42.55 43.34 -17.64
C PHE A 72 41.36 42.59 -17.01
N ASP A 73 41.27 42.60 -15.69
CA ASP A 73 40.07 42.16 -14.94
C ASP A 73 38.83 42.93 -15.44
N PRO A 74 37.72 42.25 -15.81
CA PRO A 74 36.51 42.91 -16.35
C PRO A 74 35.86 43.90 -15.37
N LEU A 75 36.11 43.77 -14.05
CA LEU A 75 35.66 44.69 -13.02
C LEU A 75 36.77 45.64 -12.52
N LEU A 76 37.97 45.60 -13.11
CA LEU A 76 39.14 46.40 -12.73
C LEU A 76 39.45 46.34 -11.22
N GLY A 77 39.29 45.18 -10.59
CA GLY A 77 39.50 44.99 -9.15
C GLY A 77 38.44 45.60 -8.23
N ARG A 78 37.40 46.27 -8.75
CA ARG A 78 36.36 46.91 -7.93
C ARG A 78 35.49 45.87 -7.21
N PHE A 79 34.99 46.25 -6.03
CA PHE A 79 33.96 45.48 -5.32
C PHE A 79 32.58 45.73 -5.96
N HIS A 80 31.83 44.66 -6.18
CA HIS A 80 30.45 44.70 -6.64
C HIS A 80 29.64 43.65 -5.87
N PRO A 81 28.45 43.97 -5.31
CA PRO A 81 27.72 43.06 -4.44
C PRO A 81 27.27 41.77 -5.14
N ASP A 82 26.92 41.85 -6.43
CA ASP A 82 26.49 40.69 -7.25
C ASP A 82 27.65 39.84 -7.81
N PHE A 83 28.92 40.14 -7.50
CA PHE A 83 30.06 39.35 -7.97
C PHE A 83 30.91 38.83 -6.80
N TYR A 84 30.92 37.51 -6.62
CA TYR A 84 31.77 36.84 -5.65
C TYR A 84 33.11 36.48 -6.29
N ARG A 85 34.20 37.00 -5.72
CA ARG A 85 35.57 36.57 -6.04
C ARG A 85 35.85 35.25 -5.34
N ASP A 86 35.47 34.19 -6.01
CA ASP A 86 35.49 32.81 -5.51
C ASP A 86 36.93 32.29 -5.41
N PRO A 87 37.45 31.97 -4.21
CA PRO A 87 38.81 31.45 -4.04
C PRO A 87 39.03 30.12 -4.75
N SER A 88 38.01 29.26 -4.87
CA SER A 88 38.14 27.95 -5.51
C SER A 88 38.38 28.07 -7.02
N ALA A 89 37.70 29.02 -7.67
CA ALA A 89 37.97 29.50 -9.03
C ALA A 89 39.24 30.36 -9.15
N GLY A 90 39.97 30.66 -8.07
CA GLY A 90 41.19 31.46 -8.10
C GLY A 90 41.01 32.98 -7.99
N TYR A 91 40.01 33.42 -7.21
CA TYR A 91 39.65 34.84 -6.98
C TYR A 91 39.11 35.59 -8.21
N VAL A 92 38.71 34.84 -9.23
CA VAL A 92 38.00 35.29 -10.42
C VAL A 92 36.64 35.89 -10.03
N PRO A 93 36.23 37.04 -10.59
CA PRO A 93 34.92 37.66 -10.30
C PRO A 93 33.78 36.85 -10.94
N SER A 94 33.21 35.93 -10.17
CA SER A 94 32.08 35.11 -10.62
C SER A 94 30.74 35.76 -10.26
N PHE A 95 29.77 35.70 -11.17
CA PHE A 95 28.43 36.24 -10.93
C PHE A 95 27.72 35.42 -9.84
N ALA A 96 27.25 36.11 -8.82
CA ALA A 96 26.63 35.57 -7.62
C ALA A 96 25.61 36.61 -7.10
N PRO A 97 24.43 36.73 -7.73
CA PRO A 97 23.38 37.66 -7.29
C PRO A 97 22.69 37.14 -6.02
N ARG A 98 21.97 38.02 -5.31
CA ARG A 98 21.05 37.62 -4.25
C ARG A 98 19.70 37.22 -4.83
N ASN A 99 19.34 35.94 -4.70
CA ASN A 99 18.04 35.44 -5.13
C ASN A 99 16.99 35.67 -4.04
N PHE A 100 16.15 36.70 -4.22
CA PHE A 100 15.10 37.08 -3.26
C PHE A 100 13.91 36.11 -3.23
N ALA A 101 13.69 35.29 -4.27
CA ALA A 101 12.70 34.22 -4.22
C ALA A 101 13.11 33.13 -3.20
N ASN A 102 14.42 32.92 -3.01
CA ASN A 102 15.00 31.97 -2.06
C ASN A 102 15.58 32.68 -0.81
N GLY A 103 14.83 33.63 -0.24
CA GLY A 103 15.19 34.30 1.02
C GLY A 103 16.44 35.18 0.96
N GLY A 104 16.78 35.70 -0.22
CA GLY A 104 17.92 36.60 -0.41
C GLY A 104 19.28 35.92 -0.20
N ALA A 105 19.34 34.60 -0.32
CA ALA A 105 20.59 33.84 -0.39
C ALA A 105 21.34 34.14 -1.70
N PHE A 106 22.65 33.92 -1.71
CA PHE A 106 23.44 34.07 -2.93
C PHE A 106 23.27 32.87 -3.85
N GLU A 107 23.17 33.14 -5.14
CA GLU A 107 23.09 32.11 -6.18
C GLU A 107 24.50 31.74 -6.67
N HIS A 108 25.21 30.99 -5.82
CA HIS A 108 26.57 30.51 -6.08
C HIS A 108 26.80 29.18 -5.33
N PRO A 109 27.65 28.27 -5.81
CA PRO A 109 28.11 27.11 -5.04
C PRO A 109 28.59 27.47 -3.63
N HIS A 110 28.09 26.74 -2.64
CA HIS A 110 28.55 26.73 -1.24
C HIS A 110 29.32 25.44 -0.96
N HIS A 111 30.65 25.53 -0.81
CA HIS A 111 31.51 24.37 -0.62
C HIS A 111 31.27 23.69 0.74
N GLN A 112 30.74 22.46 0.73
CA GLN A 112 30.50 21.71 1.97
C GLN A 112 31.80 21.19 2.62
N SER A 113 32.87 20.99 1.85
CA SER A 113 34.15 20.50 2.34
C SER A 113 35.34 21.24 1.71
N GLN A 114 36.43 21.33 2.45
CA GLN A 114 37.69 21.94 1.97
C GLN A 114 38.33 21.14 0.82
N ASN A 115 37.95 19.88 0.64
CA ASN A 115 38.44 19.03 -0.45
C ASN A 115 38.06 19.60 -1.83
N VAL A 116 36.88 20.21 -1.97
CA VAL A 116 36.44 20.81 -3.23
C VAL A 116 37.37 21.97 -3.61
N TYR A 117 37.75 22.82 -2.64
CA TYR A 117 38.75 23.87 -2.86
C TYR A 117 40.11 23.29 -3.28
N SER A 118 40.60 22.25 -2.60
CA SER A 118 41.88 21.61 -2.94
C SER A 118 41.86 20.98 -4.34
N GLN A 119 40.75 20.34 -4.72
CA GLN A 119 40.53 19.79 -6.05
C GLN A 119 40.55 20.90 -7.11
N SER A 120 39.68 21.92 -7.01
CA SER A 120 39.66 23.05 -7.94
C SER A 120 41.00 23.81 -8.01
N SER A 121 41.78 23.83 -6.92
CA SER A 121 43.13 24.41 -6.92
C SER A 121 44.13 23.59 -7.74
N LYS A 122 44.04 22.25 -7.71
CA LYS A 122 44.88 21.37 -8.55
C LYS A 122 44.38 21.28 -9.99
N ASP A 123 43.07 21.29 -10.25
CA ASP A 123 42.52 21.38 -11.60
C ASP A 123 43.00 22.67 -12.30
N ARG A 124 43.02 23.80 -11.56
CA ARG A 124 43.68 25.05 -11.99
C ARG A 124 45.18 24.91 -12.26
N GLY A 125 45.87 23.97 -11.62
CA GLY A 125 47.26 23.64 -11.91
C GLY A 125 47.42 22.80 -13.18
N VAL A 126 46.53 21.84 -13.42
CA VAL A 126 46.50 21.00 -14.64
C VAL A 126 46.17 21.85 -15.87
N GLN A 127 45.15 22.71 -15.77
CA GLN A 127 44.73 23.64 -16.83
C GLN A 127 45.72 24.79 -17.09
N GLN A 128 46.85 24.86 -16.38
CA GLN A 128 47.81 25.98 -16.50
C GLN A 128 48.44 26.05 -17.90
N HIS A 129 48.80 24.91 -18.50
CA HIS A 129 49.36 24.84 -19.84
C HIS A 129 48.37 25.35 -20.90
N GLU A 130 47.11 24.91 -20.80
CA GLU A 130 46.03 25.33 -21.69
C GLU A 130 45.71 26.83 -21.54
N TYR A 131 45.73 27.36 -20.32
CA TYR A 131 45.56 28.78 -20.03
C TYR A 131 46.70 29.64 -20.62
N GLU A 132 47.93 29.13 -20.64
CA GLU A 132 49.08 29.81 -21.27
C GLU A 132 48.98 29.77 -22.80
N GLN A 133 48.50 28.65 -23.36
CA GLN A 133 48.18 28.56 -24.78
C GLN A 133 47.08 29.57 -25.17
N ASP A 134 45.97 29.64 -24.43
CA ASP A 134 44.91 30.64 -24.63
C ASP A 134 45.41 32.07 -24.51
N ARG A 135 46.35 32.35 -23.60
CA ARG A 135 46.97 33.68 -23.48
C ARG A 135 47.76 34.03 -24.74
N SER A 136 48.44 33.06 -25.36
CA SER A 136 49.15 33.26 -26.63
C SER A 136 48.17 33.44 -27.80
N GLU A 137 47.11 32.65 -27.88
CA GLU A 137 46.06 32.76 -28.89
C GLU A 137 45.30 34.09 -28.75
N SER A 138 45.01 34.53 -27.53
CA SER A 138 44.41 35.84 -27.24
C SER A 138 45.30 37.02 -27.67
N GLN A 139 46.63 36.89 -27.53
CA GLN A 139 47.57 37.89 -28.07
C GLN A 139 47.50 37.97 -29.59
N VAL A 140 47.39 36.83 -30.29
CA VAL A 140 47.19 36.78 -31.74
C VAL A 140 45.82 37.36 -32.14
N GLY A 141 44.74 36.99 -31.44
CA GLY A 141 43.39 37.54 -31.66
C GLY A 141 43.35 39.06 -31.50
N ARG A 142 43.96 39.61 -30.43
CA ARG A 142 44.09 41.07 -30.24
C ARG A 142 44.86 41.77 -31.35
N ARG A 143 45.91 41.15 -31.91
CA ARG A 143 46.66 41.73 -33.05
C ARG A 143 45.77 41.79 -34.28
N ARG A 144 45.09 40.69 -34.64
CA ARG A 144 44.17 40.64 -35.78
C ARG A 144 43.00 41.63 -35.68
N ILE A 145 42.49 41.89 -34.47
CA ILE A 145 41.46 42.93 -34.23
C ILE A 145 42.02 44.34 -34.48
N ARG A 146 43.26 44.64 -34.09
CA ARG A 146 43.92 45.93 -34.41
C ARG A 146 44.23 46.09 -35.89
N GLU A 147 44.45 44.99 -36.59
CA GLU A 147 44.68 44.92 -38.04
C GLU A 147 43.38 45.04 -38.87
N GLY A 148 42.23 45.24 -38.22
CA GLY A 148 40.94 45.50 -38.89
C GLY A 148 40.21 44.27 -39.43
N GLY A 149 40.66 43.06 -39.08
CA GLY A 149 39.96 41.83 -39.46
C GLY A 149 38.68 41.59 -38.66
N ASP A 150 37.66 41.00 -39.29
CA ASP A 150 36.39 40.62 -38.66
C ASP A 150 36.53 39.36 -37.77
N VAL A 151 37.38 39.50 -36.77
CA VAL A 151 37.88 38.42 -35.91
C VAL A 151 36.93 38.21 -34.73
N LEU A 152 36.19 39.24 -34.33
CA LEU A 152 35.19 39.16 -33.27
C LEU A 152 34.01 38.26 -33.67
N SER A 153 33.47 38.39 -34.90
CA SER A 153 32.38 37.54 -35.39
C SER A 153 32.78 36.06 -35.53
N SER A 154 33.98 35.80 -36.07
CA SER A 154 34.52 34.45 -36.26
C SER A 154 34.94 33.74 -34.96
N HIS A 155 35.28 34.49 -33.91
CA HIS A 155 35.53 33.92 -32.58
C HIS A 155 34.26 33.88 -31.72
N SER A 156 33.34 34.84 -31.86
CA SER A 156 32.07 34.85 -31.13
C SER A 156 31.18 33.68 -31.52
N GLY A 157 31.15 33.26 -32.79
CA GLY A 157 30.45 32.04 -33.21
C GLY A 157 30.90 30.80 -32.42
N LYS A 158 32.22 30.55 -32.35
CA LYS A 158 32.78 29.39 -31.65
C LYS A 158 32.65 29.49 -30.13
N SER A 159 32.91 30.66 -29.54
CA SER A 159 32.79 30.86 -28.09
C SER A 159 31.33 30.89 -27.62
N ALA A 160 30.39 31.35 -28.46
CA ALA A 160 28.96 31.24 -28.19
C ALA A 160 28.51 29.78 -28.23
N GLU A 161 28.90 28.98 -29.23
CA GLU A 161 28.61 27.55 -29.26
C GLU A 161 29.19 26.81 -28.04
N GLN A 162 30.44 27.11 -27.64
CA GLN A 162 31.07 26.50 -26.47
C GLN A 162 30.36 26.87 -25.15
N GLN A 163 30.01 28.14 -24.94
CA GLN A 163 29.34 28.59 -23.69
C GLN A 163 27.83 28.31 -23.65
N GLN A 164 27.15 28.18 -24.80
CA GLN A 164 25.72 27.82 -24.86
C GLN A 164 25.42 26.43 -24.30
N THR A 165 26.41 25.53 -24.24
CA THR A 165 26.25 24.17 -23.68
C THR A 165 25.95 24.12 -22.17
N GLY A 166 25.85 25.26 -21.49
CA GLY A 166 25.45 25.41 -20.09
C GLY A 166 24.16 26.22 -19.85
N THR A 167 23.50 26.76 -20.89
CA THR A 167 22.32 27.64 -20.75
C THR A 167 21.14 27.25 -21.62
N ALA A 168 20.95 25.95 -21.85
CA ALA A 168 19.64 25.43 -22.23
C ALA A 168 18.70 25.49 -21.00
N VAL A 169 17.90 26.57 -20.90
CA VAL A 169 16.77 26.64 -19.96
C VAL A 169 15.68 25.69 -20.48
N VAL A 170 15.83 24.40 -20.17
CA VAL A 170 14.81 23.40 -20.50
C VAL A 170 13.73 23.40 -19.43
N GLY A 171 12.48 23.44 -19.89
CA GLY A 171 11.30 23.72 -19.07
C GLY A 171 11.14 22.78 -17.88
N GLY A 172 11.53 23.27 -16.70
CA GLY A 172 10.95 22.85 -15.43
C GLY A 172 9.53 23.40 -15.25
N SER A 173 8.94 23.11 -14.08
CA SER A 173 7.61 23.59 -13.69
C SER A 173 7.49 25.12 -13.82
N ILE A 174 6.28 25.65 -14.01
CA ILE A 174 6.01 27.10 -13.99
C ILE A 174 6.59 27.80 -12.74
N VAL A 175 6.72 27.08 -11.62
CA VAL A 175 7.38 27.58 -10.40
C VAL A 175 8.90 27.72 -10.57
N ASP A 176 9.54 26.73 -11.21
CA ASP A 176 10.97 26.79 -11.57
C ASP A 176 11.19 27.92 -12.60
N VAL A 177 10.31 28.05 -13.60
CA VAL A 177 10.30 29.15 -14.59
C VAL A 177 10.11 30.54 -13.93
N LEU A 178 9.41 30.63 -12.80
CA LEU A 178 9.28 31.89 -12.05
C LEU A 178 10.56 32.26 -11.26
N LEU A 179 11.38 31.28 -10.88
CA LEU A 179 12.74 31.55 -10.40
C LEU A 179 13.67 31.88 -11.58
N ASP A 180 13.54 31.17 -12.70
CA ASP A 180 14.47 31.25 -13.82
C ASP A 180 14.23 32.44 -14.78
N THR A 181 13.00 32.96 -14.91
CA THR A 181 12.74 34.12 -15.81
C THR A 181 13.35 35.42 -15.33
N LEU A 182 13.57 35.59 -14.02
CA LEU A 182 14.31 36.73 -13.46
C LEU A 182 15.83 36.58 -13.62
N THR A 183 16.32 35.35 -13.78
CA THR A 183 17.76 35.05 -13.82
C THR A 183 18.29 34.86 -15.25
N ALA A 184 17.54 34.25 -16.19
CA ALA A 184 18.05 33.92 -17.53
C ALA A 184 18.49 35.15 -18.34
N GLU A 185 17.64 36.17 -18.49
CA GLU A 185 18.01 37.42 -19.18
C GLU A 185 19.11 38.19 -18.42
N SER A 186 19.09 38.14 -17.08
CA SER A 186 20.07 38.85 -16.26
C SER A 186 21.43 38.13 -16.19
N HIS A 187 21.47 36.80 -16.39
CA HIS A 187 22.70 36.01 -16.55
C HIS A 187 23.41 36.43 -17.84
N HIS A 188 22.78 36.34 -19.01
CA HIS A 188 23.43 36.70 -20.28
C HIS A 188 23.99 38.14 -20.32
N HIS A 189 23.37 39.07 -19.60
CA HIS A 189 23.85 40.46 -19.49
C HIS A 189 24.90 40.71 -18.38
N LYS A 190 25.12 39.77 -17.45
CA LYS A 190 26.02 39.93 -16.29
C LYS A 190 27.03 38.80 -16.08
N THR A 191 27.06 37.76 -16.93
CA THR A 191 28.11 36.74 -16.92
C THR A 191 29.45 37.35 -17.31
N GLY A 192 30.40 37.39 -16.37
CA GLY A 192 31.82 37.55 -16.68
C GLY A 192 32.43 36.20 -17.06
N GLY A 193 33.14 36.14 -18.18
CA GLY A 193 33.85 34.92 -18.61
C GLY A 193 35.26 34.84 -18.01
N ASP A 194 35.70 33.63 -17.64
CA ASP A 194 37.10 33.33 -17.35
C ASP A 194 37.67 32.34 -18.36
N ARG A 195 38.94 32.53 -18.74
CA ARG A 195 39.63 31.70 -19.74
C ARG A 195 39.69 30.24 -19.30
N ARG A 196 39.87 29.97 -18.00
CA ARG A 196 39.89 28.60 -17.46
C ARG A 196 38.52 27.94 -17.59
N SER A 197 37.46 28.66 -17.23
CA SER A 197 36.08 28.19 -17.41
C SER A 197 35.69 27.95 -18.88
N ALA A 198 36.34 28.63 -19.83
CA ALA A 198 36.09 28.44 -21.27
C ALA A 198 36.73 27.16 -21.84
N ARG A 199 37.86 26.68 -21.29
CA ARG A 199 38.53 25.43 -21.70
C ARG A 199 38.21 24.20 -20.85
N ALA A 200 37.67 24.35 -19.64
CA ALA A 200 37.33 23.24 -18.74
C ALA A 200 36.39 22.17 -19.32
N ILE A 201 35.75 22.44 -20.47
CA ILE A 201 34.87 21.50 -21.19
C ILE A 201 35.65 20.43 -21.98
N SER A 202 36.97 20.57 -22.18
CA SER A 202 37.78 19.70 -23.07
C SER A 202 38.91 18.89 -22.43
N GLY A 203 39.11 18.94 -21.12
CA GLY A 203 40.23 18.27 -20.43
C GLY A 203 39.78 17.17 -19.46
N ASP A 204 40.24 15.93 -19.69
CA ASP A 204 40.01 14.80 -18.78
C ASP A 204 41.00 14.81 -17.58
N SER A 205 40.53 15.13 -16.37
CA SER A 205 41.33 14.95 -15.14
C SER A 205 40.95 13.66 -14.39
N PHE A 206 41.86 12.67 -14.41
CA PHE A 206 41.66 11.38 -13.71
C PHE A 206 42.22 11.35 -12.28
N HIS A 207 42.84 12.43 -11.80
CA HIS A 207 43.49 12.49 -10.49
C HIS A 207 42.73 13.41 -9.52
N ALA A 208 42.03 12.82 -8.55
CA ALA A 208 41.45 13.57 -7.44
C ALA A 208 42.53 14.38 -6.72
N GLY A 209 42.29 15.69 -6.54
CA GLY A 209 43.32 16.68 -6.20
C GLY A 209 43.89 16.65 -4.78
N LEU A 210 43.98 15.51 -4.11
CA LEU A 210 44.51 15.37 -2.74
C LEU A 210 45.96 14.85 -2.74
N ASP A 211 46.77 15.24 -1.75
CA ASP A 211 48.10 14.62 -1.55
C ASP A 211 47.98 13.30 -0.77
N LEU A 212 48.95 12.40 -0.89
CA LEU A 212 48.98 11.14 -0.14
C LEU A 212 48.92 11.37 1.38
N ASN A 213 49.59 12.41 1.88
CA ASN A 213 49.55 12.78 3.29
C ASN A 213 48.16 13.32 3.71
N ASP A 214 47.50 14.08 2.83
CA ASP A 214 46.15 14.59 3.09
C ASP A 214 45.12 13.45 3.06
N ILE A 215 45.25 12.48 2.14
CA ILE A 215 44.41 11.28 2.10
C ILE A 215 44.59 10.45 3.37
N ALA A 216 45.84 10.25 3.83
CA ALA A 216 46.12 9.55 5.09
C ALA A 216 45.52 10.27 6.30
N ALA A 217 45.68 11.59 6.39
CA ALA A 217 45.11 12.40 7.48
C ALA A 217 43.57 12.42 7.45
N GLN A 218 42.95 12.45 6.26
CA GLN A 218 41.49 12.41 6.12
C GLN A 218 40.91 11.03 6.45
N THR A 219 41.54 9.95 6.00
CA THR A 219 41.11 8.58 6.32
C THR A 219 41.24 8.29 7.81
N GLN A 220 42.35 8.70 8.45
CA GLN A 220 42.49 8.60 9.91
C GLN A 220 41.40 9.38 10.65
N ARG A 221 41.18 10.66 10.31
CA ARG A 221 40.11 11.48 10.94
C ARG A 221 38.72 10.88 10.72
N ALA A 222 38.43 10.35 9.53
CA ALA A 222 37.15 9.72 9.24
C ALA A 222 36.92 8.48 10.14
N VAL A 223 37.95 7.65 10.31
CA VAL A 223 37.92 6.48 11.22
C VAL A 223 37.74 6.92 12.68
N GLU A 224 38.46 7.94 13.15
CA GLU A 224 38.33 8.47 14.51
C GLU A 224 36.93 9.04 14.79
N ILE A 225 36.39 9.86 13.88
CA ILE A 225 35.03 10.42 13.96
C ILE A 225 33.97 9.30 13.93
N GLN A 226 34.15 8.28 13.08
CA GLN A 226 33.24 7.14 13.00
C GLN A 226 33.27 6.30 14.28
N ASN A 227 34.44 6.00 14.82
CA ASN A 227 34.61 5.28 16.08
C ASN A 227 33.94 6.03 17.24
N ASP A 228 34.17 7.34 17.36
CA ASP A 228 33.58 8.16 18.41
C ASP A 228 32.05 8.29 18.26
N ARG A 229 31.50 8.26 17.04
CA ARG A 229 30.04 8.20 16.80
C ARG A 229 29.44 6.85 17.23
N ILE A 230 30.06 5.73 16.84
CA ILE A 230 29.62 4.38 17.24
C ILE A 230 29.66 4.23 18.76
N LEU A 231 30.71 4.74 19.39
CA LEU A 231 30.91 4.71 20.83
C LEU A 231 29.90 5.59 21.56
N GLU A 232 29.61 6.80 21.05
CA GLU A 232 28.57 7.67 21.59
C GLU A 232 27.17 7.04 21.50
N GLU A 233 26.81 6.43 20.37
CA GLU A 233 25.54 5.71 20.23
C GLU A 233 25.45 4.50 21.18
N SER A 234 26.52 3.74 21.29
CA SER A 234 26.61 2.59 22.21
C SER A 234 26.43 3.04 23.67
N LEU A 235 27.05 4.15 24.07
CA LEU A 235 26.85 4.75 25.40
C LEU A 235 25.40 5.24 25.60
N ARG A 236 24.77 5.87 24.59
CA ARG A 236 23.34 6.26 24.67
C ARG A 236 22.42 5.04 24.82
N ALA A 237 22.78 3.90 24.24
CA ALA A 237 22.06 2.63 24.41
C ALA A 237 22.25 2.05 25.82
N GLU A 238 23.50 1.97 26.31
CA GLU A 238 23.82 1.43 27.65
C GLU A 238 23.25 2.30 28.79
N HIS A 239 23.19 3.62 28.61
CA HIS A 239 22.48 4.55 29.50
C HIS A 239 20.94 4.37 29.49
N GLY A 240 20.41 3.49 28.64
CA GLY A 240 18.97 3.25 28.46
C GLY A 240 18.21 4.36 27.75
N LEU A 241 18.90 5.37 27.19
CA LEU A 241 18.24 6.54 26.58
C LEU A 241 17.46 6.16 25.33
N ARG A 242 17.98 5.22 24.51
CA ARG A 242 17.26 4.69 23.33
C ARG A 242 16.00 3.90 23.71
N ALA A 243 16.04 3.13 24.81
CA ALA A 243 14.86 2.42 25.32
C ALA A 243 13.81 3.41 25.85
N LYS A 244 14.26 4.46 26.56
CA LYS A 244 13.39 5.55 27.01
C LYS A 244 12.78 6.32 25.83
N GLU A 245 13.54 6.60 24.78
CA GLU A 245 13.07 7.30 23.57
C GLU A 245 11.89 6.55 22.91
N ARG A 246 11.98 5.21 22.80
CA ARG A 246 10.89 4.34 22.33
C ARG A 246 9.65 4.40 23.25
N PHE A 247 9.86 4.33 24.56
CA PHE A 247 8.77 4.46 25.54
C PHE A 247 8.09 5.85 25.49
N ASP A 248 8.86 6.93 25.41
CA ASP A 248 8.35 8.29 25.32
C ASP A 248 7.58 8.51 23.99
N PHE A 249 7.96 7.83 22.91
CA PHE A 249 7.18 7.78 21.66
C PHE A 249 5.83 7.07 21.85
N ASP A 250 5.80 5.90 22.49
CA ASP A 250 4.56 5.18 22.81
C ASP A 250 3.62 5.97 23.74
N VAL A 251 4.17 6.80 24.63
CA VAL A 251 3.40 7.75 25.44
C VAL A 251 2.80 8.86 24.58
N LYS A 252 3.53 9.42 23.61
CA LYS A 252 3.01 10.43 22.66
C LYS A 252 1.89 9.88 21.76
N GLN A 253 1.94 8.59 21.41
CA GLN A 253 0.90 7.92 20.61
C GLN A 253 -0.50 7.88 21.26
N ARG A 254 -0.60 8.18 22.57
CA ARG A 254 -1.87 8.30 23.30
C ARG A 254 -2.72 9.51 22.88
N SER A 255 -2.12 10.54 22.27
CA SER A 255 -2.78 11.81 21.92
C SER A 255 -2.80 12.15 20.43
N GLU A 256 -2.14 11.36 19.57
CA GLU A 256 -2.28 11.50 18.11
C GLU A 256 -3.72 11.10 17.69
N TYR A 257 -4.18 11.45 16.50
CA TYR A 257 -5.43 10.95 15.88
C TYR A 257 -5.09 10.18 14.60
N LEU A 258 -5.94 9.25 14.15
CA LEU A 258 -5.77 8.71 12.79
C LEU A 258 -5.84 9.85 11.78
N LYS A 259 -4.77 10.03 11.01
CA LYS A 259 -4.68 11.08 10.00
C LYS A 259 -5.66 10.76 8.88
N PHE A 260 -6.58 11.67 8.61
CA PHE A 260 -7.48 11.57 7.45
C PHE A 260 -6.66 11.47 6.16
N ARG A 261 -6.98 10.48 5.33
CA ARG A 261 -6.29 10.19 4.05
C ARG A 261 -7.06 10.66 2.82
N GLY A 262 -8.17 11.38 2.99
CA GLY A 262 -9.13 11.66 1.91
C GLY A 262 -10.21 10.57 1.80
N TYR A 263 -11.27 10.87 1.04
CA TYR A 263 -12.23 9.85 0.58
C TYR A 263 -11.70 9.16 -0.69
N ASP A 264 -11.29 9.95 -1.69
CA ASP A 264 -10.42 9.49 -2.78
C ASP A 264 -8.95 9.67 -2.34
N MET A 265 -8.32 8.57 -1.90
CA MET A 265 -6.99 8.60 -1.29
C MET A 265 -5.90 9.02 -2.28
N ASP A 266 -5.96 8.54 -3.52
CA ASP A 266 -4.97 8.87 -4.56
C ASP A 266 -5.00 10.38 -4.86
N ARG A 267 -6.19 10.97 -5.02
CA ARG A 267 -6.35 12.42 -5.23
C ARG A 267 -5.91 13.23 -4.01
N HIS A 268 -6.13 12.75 -2.79
CA HIS A 268 -5.67 13.44 -1.59
C HIS A 268 -4.15 13.40 -1.43
N LEU A 269 -3.50 12.27 -1.73
CA LEU A 269 -2.04 12.14 -1.73
C LEU A 269 -1.41 13.03 -2.80
N ALA A 270 -1.94 13.01 -4.03
CA ALA A 270 -1.52 13.89 -5.12
C ALA A 270 -1.66 15.39 -4.77
N ALA A 271 -2.80 15.79 -4.19
CA ALA A 271 -3.03 17.17 -3.75
C ALA A 271 -2.06 17.60 -2.64
N LYS A 272 -1.69 16.68 -1.75
CA LYS A 272 -0.70 16.92 -0.69
C LYS A 272 0.74 16.98 -1.22
N GLN A 273 1.01 16.33 -2.35
CA GLN A 273 2.27 16.40 -3.10
C GLN A 273 2.31 17.54 -4.13
N SER A 274 1.27 18.37 -4.20
CA SER A 274 1.15 19.47 -5.17
C SER A 274 1.17 19.05 -6.64
N ALA A 275 0.90 17.76 -6.92
CA ALA A 275 1.05 17.18 -8.26
C ALA A 275 -0.13 17.47 -9.22
N ILE A 276 -1.28 17.88 -8.69
CA ILE A 276 -2.51 18.06 -9.50
C ILE A 276 -2.43 19.29 -10.40
N GLN A 277 -2.29 19.07 -11.70
CA GLN A 277 -2.31 20.13 -12.70
C GLN A 277 -3.65 20.91 -12.67
N GLY A 278 -3.56 22.23 -12.71
CA GLY A 278 -4.72 23.14 -12.62
C GLY A 278 -5.13 23.56 -11.20
N MET A 279 -4.50 23.03 -10.14
CA MET A 279 -4.48 23.74 -8.86
C MET A 279 -3.57 24.97 -8.99
N ASN A 280 -4.11 26.17 -8.74
CA ASN A 280 -3.38 27.43 -8.93
C ASN A 280 -2.02 27.41 -8.18
N PRO A 281 -0.87 27.51 -8.86
CA PRO A 281 0.44 27.49 -8.21
C PRO A 281 0.59 28.63 -7.19
N PHE A 282 -0.11 29.75 -7.42
CA PHE A 282 -0.23 30.88 -6.48
C PHE A 282 -0.74 30.52 -5.07
N THR A 283 -1.45 29.40 -4.91
CA THR A 283 -1.94 28.96 -3.58
C THR A 283 -0.91 28.14 -2.79
N GLN A 284 0.20 27.75 -3.42
CA GLN A 284 1.26 26.94 -2.82
C GLN A 284 2.67 27.38 -3.27
N ILE A 285 2.85 28.68 -3.58
CA ILE A 285 4.19 29.27 -3.62
C ILE A 285 4.85 28.96 -2.27
N GLY A 286 6.09 28.47 -2.30
CA GLY A 286 6.83 28.10 -1.10
C GLY A 286 6.82 29.25 -0.08
N ASN A 287 6.68 28.93 1.20
CA ASN A 287 6.56 29.91 2.30
C ASN A 287 7.57 31.05 2.10
N VAL A 288 7.09 32.27 1.88
CA VAL A 288 7.95 33.42 1.56
C VAL A 288 8.95 33.65 2.70
N VAL A 289 10.21 33.30 2.44
CA VAL A 289 11.30 33.43 3.40
C VAL A 289 11.73 34.89 3.44
N ALA A 290 11.69 35.51 4.61
CA ALA A 290 12.18 36.89 4.79
C ALA A 290 13.68 36.95 4.44
N PRO A 291 14.12 37.94 3.63
CA PRO A 291 15.49 37.97 3.16
C PRO A 291 16.49 38.22 4.29
N GLY A 292 17.51 37.37 4.39
CA GLY A 292 18.60 37.53 5.36
C GLY A 292 19.40 38.82 5.15
N SER A 293 20.28 39.16 6.09
CA SER A 293 21.15 40.34 5.91
C SER A 293 22.20 40.08 4.82
N LEU A 294 22.66 41.14 4.12
CA LEU A 294 23.72 41.02 3.10
C LEU A 294 25.02 40.45 3.69
N THR A 295 25.33 40.82 4.94
CA THR A 295 26.49 40.35 5.70
C THR A 295 26.39 38.86 6.01
N GLU A 296 25.26 38.40 6.53
CA GLU A 296 24.98 36.98 6.81
C GLU A 296 25.03 36.12 5.52
N ALA A 297 24.45 36.62 4.43
CA ALA A 297 24.53 35.95 3.14
C ALA A 297 25.99 35.82 2.66
N HIS A 298 26.79 36.88 2.77
CA HIS A 298 28.22 36.84 2.39
C HIS A 298 29.04 35.91 3.29
N GLU A 299 28.78 35.87 4.60
CA GLU A 299 29.40 34.91 5.50
C GLU A 299 29.06 33.47 5.09
N ASN A 300 27.78 33.18 4.80
CA ASN A 300 27.33 31.85 4.43
C ASN A 300 27.97 31.32 3.14
N VAL A 301 28.30 32.18 2.17
CA VAL A 301 29.05 31.79 0.95
C VAL A 301 30.54 31.62 1.24
N ARG A 302 31.13 32.46 2.10
CA ARG A 302 32.57 32.46 2.39
C ARG A 302 33.00 31.35 3.35
N ARG A 303 32.09 30.81 4.16
CA ARG A 303 32.35 29.65 5.03
C ARG A 303 32.83 28.47 4.18
N ASN A 304 33.94 27.85 4.59
CA ASN A 304 34.62 26.73 3.92
C ASN A 304 35.11 26.99 2.47
N ALA A 305 35.09 28.23 1.97
CA ALA A 305 35.51 28.54 0.60
C ALA A 305 37.04 28.46 0.36
N VAL A 306 37.84 28.29 1.41
CA VAL A 306 39.31 28.12 1.39
C VAL A 306 39.67 27.02 2.38
N ALA A 307 40.70 26.21 2.09
CA ALA A 307 41.26 25.25 3.04
C ALA A 307 41.91 25.95 4.26
N ASP A 308 41.85 25.32 5.44
CA ASP A 308 42.39 25.88 6.70
C ASP A 308 43.84 26.37 6.51
N ARG A 309 44.68 25.51 5.90
CA ARG A 309 46.11 25.77 5.65
C ARG A 309 46.35 27.02 4.79
N ASP A 310 45.68 27.11 3.65
CA ASP A 310 45.88 28.21 2.70
C ASP A 310 45.27 29.52 3.20
N SER A 311 44.22 29.42 4.02
CA SER A 311 43.67 30.57 4.75
C SER A 311 44.67 31.10 5.79
N GLN A 312 45.38 30.23 6.52
CA GLN A 312 46.41 30.62 7.49
C GLN A 312 47.67 31.21 6.83
N ILE A 313 48.06 30.68 5.66
CA ILE A 313 49.11 31.28 4.82
C ILE A 313 48.68 32.68 4.37
N SER A 314 47.50 32.81 3.79
CA SER A 314 46.95 34.09 3.31
C SER A 314 46.80 35.12 4.43
N GLN A 315 46.30 34.72 5.60
CA GLN A 315 46.22 35.56 6.80
C GLN A 315 47.61 35.95 7.31
N SER A 316 48.59 35.04 7.29
CA SER A 316 49.95 35.37 7.73
C SER A 316 50.63 36.36 6.80
N LEU A 317 50.45 36.22 5.47
CA LEU A 317 50.92 37.18 4.47
C LEU A 317 50.22 38.55 4.62
N HIS A 318 48.89 38.56 4.81
CA HIS A 318 48.14 39.80 5.00
C HIS A 318 48.49 40.49 6.33
N ASN A 319 48.56 39.75 7.43
CA ASN A 319 48.95 40.31 8.72
C ASN A 319 50.39 40.83 8.70
N ASN A 320 51.28 40.27 7.89
CA ASN A 320 52.66 40.75 7.76
C ASN A 320 52.76 42.18 7.20
N THR A 321 51.80 42.66 6.40
CA THR A 321 51.81 44.05 5.90
C THR A 321 51.35 45.07 6.94
N VAL A 322 50.70 44.62 8.02
CA VAL A 322 50.18 45.46 9.13
C VAL A 322 50.91 45.17 10.45
N ARG A 323 51.89 44.25 10.44
CA ARG A 323 52.71 43.89 11.62
C ARG A 323 53.76 44.98 11.85
N ALA A 324 54.07 45.25 13.13
CA ALA A 324 55.13 46.19 13.50
C ALA A 324 56.48 45.79 12.89
N ASP A 325 56.80 44.49 12.91
CA ASP A 325 58.00 43.91 12.32
C ASP A 325 57.63 43.02 11.11
N PRO A 326 57.62 43.55 9.87
CA PRO A 326 57.36 42.76 8.66
C PRO A 326 58.58 41.89 8.31
N LYS A 327 58.37 40.58 8.20
CA LYS A 327 59.40 39.63 7.74
C LYS A 327 59.36 39.49 6.22
N LEU A 328 60.50 39.17 5.59
CA LEU A 328 60.62 38.98 4.14
C LEU A 328 61.49 37.75 3.81
N GLY A 329 61.32 37.22 2.59
CA GLY A 329 62.07 36.06 2.10
C GLY A 329 61.88 34.82 2.99
N GLU A 330 62.97 34.09 3.22
CA GLU A 330 62.99 32.85 4.01
C GLU A 330 62.47 33.05 5.45
N SER A 331 62.79 34.16 6.11
CA SER A 331 62.31 34.45 7.47
C SER A 331 60.78 34.53 7.60
N LEU A 332 60.08 34.90 6.51
CA LEU A 332 58.62 34.89 6.44
C LEU A 332 58.08 33.48 6.18
N VAL A 333 58.78 32.68 5.38
CA VAL A 333 58.46 31.27 5.13
C VAL A 333 58.61 30.44 6.41
N GLU A 334 59.65 30.70 7.20
CA GLU A 334 59.84 30.10 8.51
C GLU A 334 58.70 30.45 9.48
N ASP A 335 58.36 31.75 9.64
CA ASP A 335 57.25 32.22 10.50
C ASP A 335 55.91 31.59 10.10
N ILE A 336 55.65 31.43 8.79
CA ILE A 336 54.47 30.73 8.26
C ILE A 336 54.54 29.23 8.59
N SER A 337 55.69 28.58 8.39
CA SER A 337 55.84 27.14 8.63
C SER A 337 55.68 26.77 10.11
N GLU A 338 56.18 27.62 11.02
CA GLU A 338 56.06 27.46 12.47
C GLU A 338 54.60 27.68 12.92
N ARG A 339 53.90 28.67 12.35
CA ARG A 339 52.46 28.87 12.56
C ARG A 339 51.62 27.68 12.10
N LEU A 340 51.91 27.13 10.91
CA LEU A 340 51.19 25.95 10.41
C LEU A 340 51.42 24.71 11.30
N ARG A 341 52.66 24.50 11.76
CA ARG A 341 53.01 23.42 12.71
C ARG A 341 52.36 23.60 14.08
N SER A 342 52.36 24.82 14.63
CA SER A 342 51.72 25.09 15.92
C SER A 342 50.19 25.03 15.84
N ALA A 343 49.57 25.53 14.77
CA ALA A 343 48.13 25.43 14.55
C ALA A 343 47.63 23.99 14.39
N THR A 344 48.40 23.13 13.69
CA THR A 344 48.08 21.68 13.59
C THR A 344 48.24 20.97 14.94
N GLN A 345 49.30 21.26 15.71
CA GLN A 345 49.44 20.72 17.08
C GLN A 345 48.32 21.16 18.02
N GLU A 346 47.92 22.43 17.98
CA GLU A 346 46.85 22.94 18.85
C GLU A 346 45.49 22.39 18.45
N LYS A 347 45.21 22.20 17.15
CA LYS A 347 43.99 21.54 16.68
C LYS A 347 43.87 20.12 17.25
N VAL A 348 44.93 19.31 17.20
CA VAL A 348 44.95 17.96 17.79
C VAL A 348 44.76 18.00 19.32
N ARG A 349 45.38 18.96 20.02
CA ARG A 349 45.19 19.13 21.48
C ARG A 349 43.76 19.54 21.86
N VAL A 350 43.11 20.36 21.04
CA VAL A 350 41.70 20.76 21.22
C VAL A 350 40.79 19.56 20.96
N GLU A 351 40.97 18.85 19.84
CA GLU A 351 40.23 17.63 19.51
C GLU A 351 40.36 16.56 20.63
N GLU A 352 41.56 16.36 21.18
CA GLU A 352 41.78 15.51 22.36
C GLU A 352 41.06 16.00 23.63
N ARG A 353 41.02 17.31 23.87
CA ARG A 353 40.37 17.91 25.06
C ARG A 353 38.86 17.78 24.96
N GLU A 354 38.28 18.11 23.82
CA GLU A 354 36.86 17.92 23.51
C GLU A 354 36.46 16.45 23.65
N ARG A 355 37.28 15.52 23.14
CA ARG A 355 37.08 14.07 23.30
C ARG A 355 37.12 13.64 24.76
N LYS A 356 38.04 14.18 25.56
CA LYS A 356 38.13 13.91 27.01
C LYS A 356 36.90 14.41 27.76
N GLU A 357 36.40 15.60 27.45
CA GLU A 357 35.19 16.16 28.04
C GLU A 357 33.92 15.41 27.61
N LYS A 358 33.78 15.11 26.31
CA LYS A 358 32.63 14.40 25.72
C LYS A 358 32.42 13.00 26.32
N PHE A 359 33.50 12.28 26.60
CA PHE A 359 33.45 10.90 27.09
C PHE A 359 33.88 10.71 28.55
N GLY A 360 34.30 11.77 29.25
CA GLY A 360 34.81 11.68 30.62
C GLY A 360 36.09 10.86 30.74
N LEU A 361 37.02 11.02 29.77
CA LEU A 361 38.32 10.32 29.76
C LEU A 361 39.33 10.98 30.71
N GLY A 362 40.12 10.16 31.40
CA GLY A 362 41.07 10.59 32.42
C GLY A 362 40.56 10.34 33.83
N ARG A 363 41.44 10.48 34.83
CA ARG A 363 41.14 10.21 36.24
C ARG A 363 40.29 11.30 36.90
N GLN A 364 39.47 10.92 37.88
CA GLN A 364 38.76 11.86 38.75
C GLN A 364 39.60 12.15 40.00
N GLY A 365 40.06 13.41 40.15
CA GLY A 365 40.91 13.82 41.28
C GLY A 365 42.38 13.41 41.15
N PRO A 366 43.17 13.52 42.25
CA PRO A 366 44.57 13.09 42.27
C PRO A 366 44.69 11.56 42.17
N LEU A 367 45.85 11.07 41.72
CA LEU A 367 46.11 9.63 41.58
C LEU A 367 46.23 8.92 42.94
N VAL A 368 46.84 9.59 43.91
CA VAL A 368 46.97 9.10 45.29
C VAL A 368 45.86 9.75 46.10
N GLN A 369 44.84 8.96 46.42
CA GLN A 369 43.76 9.29 47.35
C GLN A 369 43.73 8.19 48.42
N ASP A 370 43.27 8.51 49.63
CA ASP A 370 43.20 7.55 50.75
C ASP A 370 42.34 6.31 50.45
N GLY A 371 41.41 6.43 49.49
CA GLY A 371 40.58 5.32 48.99
C GLY A 371 41.11 4.64 47.72
N GLY A 372 42.36 4.87 47.34
CA GLY A 372 43.02 4.30 46.17
C GLY A 372 42.75 5.03 44.83
N PRO A 373 43.53 4.73 43.77
CA PRO A 373 43.46 5.38 42.47
C PRO A 373 42.17 5.07 41.68
N ASP A 374 41.48 3.98 42.03
CA ASP A 374 40.22 3.54 41.39
C ASP A 374 38.97 4.28 41.91
N LYS A 375 39.11 5.18 42.89
CA LYS A 375 37.98 5.93 43.43
C LYS A 375 37.39 6.84 42.36
N ARG A 376 36.18 6.52 41.91
CA ARG A 376 35.52 7.17 40.76
C ARG A 376 34.01 7.24 40.97
N THR A 377 33.41 8.37 40.60
CA THR A 377 31.97 8.61 40.71
C THR A 377 31.30 8.57 39.34
N GLN A 378 30.21 7.82 39.22
CA GLN A 378 29.42 7.74 37.98
C GLN A 378 28.08 8.44 38.20
N LYS A 379 27.79 9.44 37.37
CA LYS A 379 26.51 10.17 37.39
C LYS A 379 25.55 9.55 36.37
N ARG A 380 24.27 9.53 36.70
CA ARG A 380 23.21 8.99 35.82
C ARG A 380 23.22 9.72 34.48
N HIS A 381 23.28 8.96 33.37
CA HIS A 381 23.33 9.47 31.99
C HIS A 381 24.53 10.39 31.67
N ALA A 382 25.63 10.28 32.42
CA ALA A 382 26.89 10.96 32.12
C ALA A 382 27.92 9.94 31.58
N ASN A 383 28.69 10.34 30.56
CA ASN A 383 29.76 9.51 30.03
C ASN A 383 30.97 9.51 30.99
N ASP A 384 31.64 8.36 31.07
CA ASP A 384 32.78 8.16 31.95
C ASP A 384 33.68 7.06 31.40
N GLU A 385 35.00 7.23 31.53
CA GLU A 385 36.00 6.28 31.02
C GLU A 385 35.77 4.82 31.47
N ARG A 386 35.34 4.61 32.72
CA ARG A 386 35.07 3.25 33.23
C ARG A 386 33.91 2.60 32.50
N LEU A 387 32.85 3.37 32.20
CA LEU A 387 31.69 2.87 31.45
C LEU A 387 32.07 2.53 30.00
N MET A 388 32.85 3.40 29.35
CA MET A 388 33.39 3.15 28.01
C MET A 388 34.22 1.85 27.96
N ARG A 389 35.22 1.72 28.84
CA ARG A 389 36.09 0.54 28.88
C ARG A 389 35.29 -0.74 29.21
N ALA A 390 34.32 -0.66 30.11
CA ALA A 390 33.42 -1.77 30.41
C ALA A 390 32.54 -2.18 29.21
N LEU A 391 32.07 -1.23 28.41
CA LEU A 391 31.29 -1.50 27.20
C LEU A 391 32.14 -2.22 26.14
N VAL A 392 33.36 -1.74 25.88
CA VAL A 392 34.32 -2.38 24.94
C VAL A 392 34.74 -3.76 25.45
N PHE A 393 34.95 -3.92 26.76
CA PHE A 393 35.21 -5.22 27.37
C PHE A 393 34.02 -6.17 27.21
N ARG A 394 32.78 -5.70 27.43
CA ARG A 394 31.56 -6.51 27.27
C ARG A 394 31.35 -7.00 25.84
N SER A 395 31.69 -6.20 24.83
CA SER A 395 31.57 -6.62 23.43
C SER A 395 32.69 -7.55 22.96
N ASN A 396 33.92 -7.36 23.46
CA ASN A 396 35.11 -8.07 22.99
C ASN A 396 36.05 -8.53 24.15
N ALA A 397 35.54 -9.28 25.13
CA ALA A 397 36.33 -9.71 26.30
C ALA A 397 37.46 -10.70 25.95
N HIS A 398 37.09 -11.84 25.37
CA HIS A 398 37.99 -12.90 24.90
C HIS A 398 37.73 -13.31 23.44
N ARG A 399 36.90 -12.53 22.75
CA ARG A 399 36.50 -12.73 21.36
C ARG A 399 37.72 -12.56 20.43
N LYS A 400 38.05 -13.61 19.68
CA LYS A 400 39.16 -13.66 18.71
C LYS A 400 38.75 -13.08 17.36
N THR A 401 37.52 -13.37 16.93
CA THR A 401 36.93 -12.89 15.67
C THR A 401 35.48 -12.46 15.86
N SER A 402 34.95 -11.67 14.93
CA SER A 402 33.52 -11.28 14.92
C SER A 402 32.56 -12.46 14.76
N ILE A 403 33.04 -13.63 14.36
CA ILE A 403 32.26 -14.84 14.07
C ILE A 403 32.45 -15.94 15.12
N ASP A 404 33.08 -15.67 16.27
CA ASP A 404 33.34 -16.68 17.32
C ASP A 404 32.05 -17.36 17.84
N GLU A 405 30.94 -16.62 17.89
CA GLU A 405 29.62 -17.15 18.30
C GLU A 405 28.87 -17.88 17.18
N HIS A 406 29.37 -17.87 15.93
CA HIS A 406 28.69 -18.47 14.77
C HIS A 406 28.75 -20.01 14.73
N ALA A 407 29.24 -20.63 15.81
CA ALA A 407 28.98 -22.03 16.13
C ALA A 407 27.48 -22.27 16.45
N ASP A 408 26.79 -21.28 17.05
CA ASP A 408 25.34 -21.28 17.17
C ASP A 408 24.72 -20.85 15.82
N PRO A 409 23.86 -21.67 15.18
CA PRO A 409 23.19 -21.30 13.94
C PRO A 409 22.25 -20.10 14.08
N HIS A 410 21.71 -19.82 15.28
CA HIS A 410 20.85 -18.65 15.50
C HIS A 410 21.70 -17.36 15.50
N ALA A 411 22.76 -17.31 16.31
CA ALA A 411 23.73 -16.22 16.28
C ALA A 411 24.43 -16.06 14.91
N ARG A 412 24.61 -17.15 14.15
CA ARG A 412 25.19 -17.10 12.80
C ARG A 412 24.24 -16.56 11.72
N ASN A 413 22.93 -16.72 11.88
CA ASN A 413 21.94 -16.27 10.89
C ASN A 413 21.35 -14.88 11.23
N ASP A 414 21.81 -14.26 12.32
CA ASP A 414 21.37 -12.97 12.81
C ASP A 414 21.97 -11.81 12.00
N VAL A 415 21.12 -11.20 11.16
CA VAL A 415 21.50 -10.07 10.30
C VAL A 415 21.54 -8.72 11.04
N SER A 416 21.17 -8.69 12.34
CA SER A 416 21.20 -7.46 13.16
C SER A 416 22.60 -7.13 13.73
N GLN A 417 23.55 -8.05 13.60
CA GLN A 417 24.93 -7.87 14.05
C GLN A 417 25.66 -6.78 13.25
N PHE A 418 26.77 -6.27 13.81
CA PHE A 418 27.59 -5.20 13.21
C PHE A 418 28.05 -5.47 11.77
N MET A 419 28.22 -6.74 11.37
CA MET A 419 28.60 -7.11 9.99
C MET A 419 27.42 -7.10 9.00
N GLY A 420 26.18 -6.89 9.45
CA GLY A 420 24.97 -7.10 8.65
C GLY A 420 24.98 -8.48 7.99
N VAL A 421 24.47 -8.57 6.76
CA VAL A 421 24.47 -9.82 5.97
C VAL A 421 25.84 -10.29 5.45
N GLN A 422 26.94 -9.55 5.67
CA GLN A 422 28.22 -9.85 5.00
C GLN A 422 28.77 -11.24 5.35
N HIS A 423 28.61 -11.69 6.59
CA HIS A 423 29.08 -13.00 7.06
C HIS A 423 28.31 -14.19 6.46
N LEU A 424 27.16 -13.95 5.83
CA LEU A 424 26.36 -14.95 5.11
C LEU A 424 26.73 -15.06 3.62
N LEU A 425 27.37 -14.04 3.05
CA LEU A 425 27.76 -13.97 1.64
C LEU A 425 29.05 -14.77 1.40
N ARG A 426 28.89 -16.05 1.08
CA ARG A 426 30.02 -16.99 0.88
C ARG A 426 30.54 -17.03 -0.54
N ASN A 427 29.65 -16.95 -1.53
CA ASN A 427 29.96 -17.17 -2.93
C ASN A 427 29.72 -15.90 -3.76
N LYS A 428 30.49 -15.72 -4.83
CA LYS A 428 30.29 -14.59 -5.75
C LYS A 428 28.88 -14.55 -6.34
N PHE A 429 28.29 -15.71 -6.66
CA PHE A 429 26.90 -15.80 -7.13
C PHE A 429 25.88 -15.15 -6.18
N ASP A 430 26.02 -15.33 -4.86
CA ASP A 430 25.10 -14.70 -3.89
C ASP A 430 25.34 -13.18 -3.79
N MET A 431 26.58 -12.72 -3.98
CA MET A 431 26.91 -11.29 -4.05
C MET A 431 26.37 -10.64 -5.33
N ASP A 432 26.54 -11.29 -6.48
CA ASP A 432 26.03 -10.82 -7.78
C ASP A 432 24.49 -10.81 -7.78
N ARG A 433 23.84 -11.87 -7.26
CA ARG A 433 22.37 -11.93 -7.08
C ARG A 433 21.87 -10.84 -6.13
N ARG A 434 22.60 -10.56 -5.04
CA ARG A 434 22.29 -9.48 -4.11
C ARG A 434 22.44 -8.10 -4.76
N ALA A 435 23.47 -7.90 -5.57
CA ALA A 435 23.67 -6.67 -6.33
C ALA A 435 22.53 -6.45 -7.34
N ALA A 436 22.15 -7.50 -8.08
CA ALA A 436 21.01 -7.46 -9.00
C ALA A 436 19.68 -7.16 -8.29
N ALA A 437 19.35 -7.88 -7.22
CA ALA A 437 18.13 -7.63 -6.43
C ALA A 437 18.08 -6.19 -5.89
N ARG A 438 19.19 -5.69 -5.34
CA ARG A 438 19.27 -4.30 -4.84
C ARG A 438 19.23 -3.26 -5.95
N ALA A 439 19.79 -3.54 -7.14
CA ALA A 439 19.67 -2.67 -8.31
C ALA A 439 18.23 -2.59 -8.82
N ASN A 440 17.48 -3.69 -8.75
CA ASN A 440 16.04 -3.75 -9.06
C ASN A 440 15.14 -3.13 -7.95
N GLY A 441 15.69 -2.77 -6.79
CA GLY A 441 14.91 -2.33 -5.62
C GLY A 441 14.16 -3.46 -4.90
N GLU A 442 14.50 -4.72 -5.15
CA GLU A 442 13.91 -5.90 -4.53
C GLU A 442 14.52 -6.19 -3.15
N ALA A 443 13.78 -6.91 -2.29
CA ALA A 443 14.25 -7.33 -0.98
C ALA A 443 15.34 -8.41 -1.09
N ASP A 444 16.48 -8.17 -0.44
CA ASP A 444 17.63 -9.07 -0.41
C ASP A 444 17.27 -10.43 0.21
N ILE A 445 17.53 -11.52 -0.52
CA ILE A 445 17.23 -12.87 -0.05
C ILE A 445 18.07 -13.23 1.18
N THR A 446 19.27 -12.66 1.34
CA THR A 446 20.12 -12.92 2.51
C THR A 446 19.63 -12.25 3.79
N GLU A 447 18.85 -11.17 3.69
CA GLU A 447 18.19 -10.55 4.84
C GLU A 447 17.09 -11.44 5.42
N ARG A 448 16.56 -12.40 4.64
CA ARG A 448 15.56 -13.40 5.09
C ARG A 448 16.13 -14.53 5.95
N ALA A 449 17.45 -14.56 6.18
CA ALA A 449 18.08 -15.52 7.10
C ALA A 449 17.59 -15.35 8.55
N THR A 450 17.29 -14.12 8.95
CA THR A 450 16.52 -13.82 10.17
C THR A 450 15.05 -13.64 9.81
N GLN A 451 14.16 -14.47 10.35
CA GLN A 451 12.72 -14.31 10.13
C GLN A 451 12.13 -13.24 11.05
N TYR A 452 11.84 -12.05 10.51
CA TYR A 452 11.17 -10.97 11.23
C TYR A 452 9.68 -10.91 10.86
N HIS A 453 8.81 -11.38 11.75
CA HIS A 453 7.35 -11.38 11.55
C HIS A 453 6.66 -10.03 11.81
N GLY A 454 7.37 -9.05 12.40
CA GLY A 454 6.77 -7.79 12.83
C GLY A 454 5.74 -7.95 13.96
N LYS A 455 4.92 -6.92 14.16
CA LYS A 455 3.70 -7.00 14.98
C LYS A 455 2.52 -7.37 14.10
N GLN A 456 1.57 -8.13 14.64
CA GLN A 456 0.34 -8.45 13.92
C GLN A 456 -0.57 -7.21 13.88
N VAL A 457 -1.24 -6.94 12.75
CA VAL A 457 -2.16 -5.80 12.61
C VAL A 457 -3.26 -5.79 13.68
N GLN A 458 -3.70 -6.97 14.12
CA GLN A 458 -4.65 -7.11 15.24
C GLN A 458 -4.08 -6.58 16.56
N GLU A 459 -2.80 -6.84 16.82
CA GLU A 459 -2.06 -6.36 17.99
C GLU A 459 -1.81 -4.85 17.90
N GLU A 460 -1.44 -4.32 16.73
CA GLU A 460 -1.28 -2.87 16.52
C GLU A 460 -2.59 -2.11 16.77
N ILE A 461 -3.72 -2.65 16.30
CA ILE A 461 -5.06 -2.10 16.55
C ILE A 461 -5.41 -2.18 18.04
N ASP A 462 -5.15 -3.30 18.71
CA ASP A 462 -5.46 -3.44 20.14
C ASP A 462 -4.61 -2.49 21.00
N HIS A 463 -3.29 -2.42 20.77
CA HIS A 463 -2.40 -1.43 21.40
C HIS A 463 -2.89 0.01 21.16
N PHE A 464 -3.31 0.34 19.94
CA PHE A 464 -3.86 1.65 19.60
C PHE A 464 -5.14 1.98 20.39
N VAL A 465 -6.08 1.03 20.45
CA VAL A 465 -7.36 1.16 21.17
C VAL A 465 -7.15 1.23 22.69
N LEU A 466 -6.23 0.43 23.23
CA LEU A 466 -5.85 0.39 24.64
C LEU A 466 -5.20 1.71 25.09
N ARG A 467 -4.22 2.21 24.31
CA ARG A 467 -3.55 3.50 24.56
C ARG A 467 -4.52 4.68 24.64
N ARG A 468 -5.65 4.60 23.93
CA ARG A 468 -6.69 5.64 23.82
C ARG A 468 -7.98 5.33 24.59
N ARG A 469 -8.01 4.26 25.39
CA ARG A 469 -9.18 3.82 26.17
C ARG A 469 -10.45 3.72 25.31
N ASN A 470 -10.48 2.70 24.45
CA ASN A 470 -11.53 2.42 23.46
C ASN A 470 -11.51 3.30 22.17
N ALA A 471 -10.59 4.26 22.06
CA ALA A 471 -10.40 5.10 20.86
C ALA A 471 -11.72 5.69 20.31
N ARG A 472 -12.49 6.33 21.19
CA ARG A 472 -13.86 6.79 20.90
C ARG A 472 -13.96 7.83 19.77
N GLY A 473 -12.86 8.48 19.38
CA GLY A 473 -12.85 9.40 18.23
C GLY A 473 -12.89 8.64 16.90
N GLU A 474 -12.23 7.48 16.85
CA GLU A 474 -12.05 6.65 15.66
C GLU A 474 -13.12 5.57 15.49
N ARG A 475 -14.03 5.41 16.47
CA ARG A 475 -15.21 4.54 16.34
C ARG A 475 -16.28 5.18 15.43
N PRO A 476 -17.03 4.40 14.65
CA PRO A 476 -18.22 4.91 13.97
C PRO A 476 -19.33 5.24 15.01
N LEU A 477 -20.40 5.95 14.63
CA LEU A 477 -21.41 6.42 15.59
C LEU A 477 -22.30 5.27 16.09
N GLU A 478 -22.58 4.32 15.21
CA GLU A 478 -23.35 3.09 15.43
C GLU A 478 -22.78 2.21 16.53
N TYR A 479 -21.45 2.23 16.74
CA TYR A 479 -20.78 1.52 17.84
C TYR A 479 -21.40 1.82 19.22
N PHE A 480 -21.96 3.02 19.38
CA PHE A 480 -22.52 3.51 20.64
C PHE A 480 -24.05 3.37 20.73
N THR A 481 -24.69 2.73 19.74
CA THR A 481 -26.12 2.40 19.77
C THR A 481 -26.37 0.99 20.32
N PRO A 482 -27.61 0.63 20.71
CA PRO A 482 -27.92 -0.71 21.17
C PRO A 482 -27.65 -1.77 20.10
N PHE A 483 -26.92 -2.83 20.47
CA PHE A 483 -26.61 -3.99 19.62
C PHE A 483 -25.89 -3.64 18.30
N PRO A 484 -24.68 -3.03 18.37
CA PRO A 484 -23.86 -2.77 17.18
C PRO A 484 -23.50 -4.09 16.46
N THR A 485 -23.47 -4.07 15.13
CA THR A 485 -23.06 -5.20 14.31
C THR A 485 -21.54 -5.40 14.35
N TYR A 486 -21.04 -6.56 13.89
CA TYR A 486 -19.60 -6.82 13.81
C TYR A 486 -18.84 -5.76 12.97
N ARG A 487 -19.51 -5.10 12.01
CA ARG A 487 -18.95 -4.03 11.16
C ARG A 487 -18.87 -2.67 11.87
N ASP A 488 -19.55 -2.52 13.01
CA ASP A 488 -19.54 -1.33 13.87
C ASP A 488 -18.45 -1.43 14.96
N PHE A 489 -18.06 -2.66 15.33
CA PHE A 489 -17.02 -2.96 16.33
C PHE A 489 -15.57 -2.67 15.91
N ARG A 490 -15.33 -2.17 14.69
CA ARG A 490 -13.99 -1.83 14.16
C ARG A 490 -13.69 -0.33 14.27
N LEU A 491 -12.57 0.10 13.70
CA LEU A 491 -12.22 1.51 13.52
C LEU A 491 -12.79 2.05 12.20
N GLN A 492 -13.05 3.35 12.14
CA GLN A 492 -13.49 4.02 10.92
C GLN A 492 -12.35 4.05 9.89
N GLY A 493 -12.65 3.57 8.67
CA GLY A 493 -11.75 3.58 7.52
C GLY A 493 -12.50 3.96 6.25
N ALA A 494 -11.75 4.43 5.25
CA ALA A 494 -12.24 4.59 3.88
C ALA A 494 -12.01 3.26 3.14
N TYR A 495 -13.08 2.68 2.61
CA TYR A 495 -13.07 1.49 1.75
C TYR A 495 -13.14 1.89 0.28
N ARG A 496 -12.95 0.91 -0.61
CA ARG A 496 -12.99 1.11 -2.07
C ARG A 496 -14.37 1.56 -2.61
N ASP A 497 -15.44 1.56 -1.81
CA ASP A 497 -16.79 2.00 -2.23
C ASP A 497 -16.90 3.51 -2.50
N LEU A 498 -16.00 4.31 -1.92
CA LEU A 498 -15.89 5.77 -2.12
C LEU A 498 -15.22 6.16 -3.46
N GLU A 499 -14.52 5.22 -4.07
CA GLU A 499 -13.71 5.48 -5.24
C GLU A 499 -14.57 5.75 -6.49
N GLY A 500 -14.16 6.72 -7.30
CA GLY A 500 -14.89 7.10 -8.51
C GLY A 500 -16.05 8.08 -8.30
N PHE A 501 -16.24 8.65 -7.11
CA PHE A 501 -17.27 9.67 -6.84
C PHE A 501 -16.65 11.07 -6.64
N PRO A 502 -16.19 11.76 -7.71
CA PRO A 502 -15.42 13.02 -7.58
C PRO A 502 -16.25 14.25 -7.20
N ILE A 503 -17.58 14.12 -7.13
CA ILE A 503 -18.52 15.16 -6.66
C ILE A 503 -18.14 15.54 -5.22
N MET A 504 -18.08 14.55 -4.33
CA MET A 504 -17.58 14.72 -2.97
C MET A 504 -16.05 14.91 -2.99
N ARG A 505 -15.60 16.06 -2.49
CA ARG A 505 -14.17 16.37 -2.31
C ARG A 505 -13.67 15.85 -0.95
N ALA A 506 -12.68 16.51 -0.35
CA ALA A 506 -12.19 16.16 0.99
C ALA A 506 -13.21 16.42 2.13
N ARG A 507 -14.21 17.28 1.89
CA ARG A 507 -15.37 17.53 2.76
C ARG A 507 -16.62 17.49 1.88
N PRO A 508 -17.56 16.55 2.06
CA PRO A 508 -18.84 16.59 1.35
C PRO A 508 -19.61 17.86 1.71
N GLU A 509 -20.17 18.51 0.70
CA GLU A 509 -21.14 19.59 0.90
C GLU A 509 -22.52 19.02 1.31
N PHE A 510 -23.51 19.90 1.48
CA PHE A 510 -24.85 19.49 1.86
C PHE A 510 -25.44 18.51 0.84
N LEU A 511 -26.03 17.40 1.33
CA LEU A 511 -26.58 16.28 0.55
C LEU A 511 -25.61 15.48 -0.33
N GLU A 512 -24.33 15.86 -0.50
CA GLU A 512 -23.40 15.11 -1.37
C GLU A 512 -23.11 13.70 -0.85
N TRP A 513 -23.12 13.51 0.47
CA TRP A 513 -23.00 12.19 1.08
C TRP A 513 -24.23 11.32 0.79
N GLU A 514 -25.44 11.89 0.78
CA GLU A 514 -26.67 11.12 0.50
C GLU A 514 -26.84 10.80 -0.99
N LEU A 515 -26.31 11.67 -1.87
CA LEU A 515 -26.15 11.34 -3.28
C LEU A 515 -25.17 10.17 -3.46
N PHE A 516 -24.04 10.18 -2.73
CA PHE A 516 -23.08 9.08 -2.73
C PHE A 516 -23.68 7.75 -2.21
N THR A 517 -24.40 7.76 -1.08
CA THR A 517 -25.00 6.54 -0.52
C THR A 517 -26.04 5.93 -1.47
N ARG A 518 -26.79 6.77 -2.21
CA ARG A 518 -27.69 6.34 -3.28
C ARG A 518 -26.95 5.79 -4.50
N TYR A 519 -25.90 6.46 -4.97
CA TYR A 519 -25.03 5.95 -6.05
C TYR A 519 -24.42 4.58 -5.72
N ARG A 520 -23.96 4.40 -4.47
CA ARG A 520 -23.49 3.11 -3.96
C ARG A 520 -24.60 2.05 -4.02
N ALA A 521 -25.82 2.38 -3.59
CA ALA A 521 -26.96 1.47 -3.68
C ALA A 521 -27.33 1.07 -5.13
N HIS A 522 -27.27 2.01 -6.08
CA HIS A 522 -27.41 1.71 -7.52
C HIS A 522 -26.39 0.66 -7.98
N PHE A 523 -25.13 0.80 -7.57
CA PHE A 523 -24.08 -0.15 -7.93
C PHE A 523 -24.25 -1.53 -7.25
N GLU A 524 -24.73 -1.56 -6.01
CA GLU A 524 -25.12 -2.81 -5.34
C GLU A 524 -26.24 -3.54 -6.10
N GLN A 525 -27.27 -2.81 -6.58
CA GLN A 525 -28.33 -3.39 -7.40
C GLN A 525 -27.83 -3.83 -8.79
N ARG A 526 -26.92 -3.08 -9.42
CA ARG A 526 -26.24 -3.46 -10.67
C ARG A 526 -25.51 -4.80 -10.52
N ARG A 527 -24.81 -5.02 -9.40
CA ARG A 527 -24.18 -6.32 -9.07
C ARG A 527 -25.21 -7.43 -8.88
N GLU A 528 -26.32 -7.19 -8.16
CA GLU A 528 -27.40 -8.17 -8.05
C GLU A 528 -27.97 -8.56 -9.43
N LEU A 529 -28.16 -7.61 -10.34
CA LEU A 529 -28.64 -7.86 -11.71
C LEU A 529 -27.63 -8.63 -12.56
N ALA A 530 -26.36 -8.23 -12.55
CA ALA A 530 -25.29 -8.93 -13.26
C ALA A 530 -25.22 -10.41 -12.88
N LEU A 531 -25.27 -10.73 -11.58
CA LEU A 531 -25.26 -12.11 -11.07
C LEU A 531 -26.52 -12.91 -11.44
N ARG A 532 -27.70 -12.27 -11.49
CA ARG A 532 -28.95 -12.90 -11.94
C ARG A 532 -28.88 -13.29 -13.42
N HIS A 533 -28.38 -12.39 -14.27
CA HIS A 533 -28.40 -12.56 -15.73
C HIS A 533 -27.14 -13.19 -16.33
N GLY A 534 -26.07 -13.38 -15.55
CA GLY A 534 -24.83 -14.00 -16.02
C GLY A 534 -23.83 -13.07 -16.68
N LEU A 535 -23.85 -11.81 -16.25
CA LEU A 535 -23.01 -10.72 -16.74
C LEU A 535 -22.00 -10.23 -15.67
N GLU A 536 -21.71 -11.06 -14.66
CA GLU A 536 -20.62 -10.82 -13.72
C GLU A 536 -19.23 -10.98 -14.38
N PRO A 537 -18.18 -10.29 -13.89
CA PRO A 537 -16.83 -10.39 -14.44
C PRO A 537 -16.27 -11.81 -14.40
N ARG A 538 -15.54 -12.20 -15.44
CA ARG A 538 -14.75 -13.45 -15.46
C ARG A 538 -13.27 -13.12 -15.28
N ALA A 539 -12.56 -13.88 -14.46
CA ALA A 539 -11.14 -13.62 -14.16
C ALA A 539 -10.21 -13.66 -15.39
N ASN A 540 -10.64 -14.30 -16.48
CA ASN A 540 -9.89 -14.43 -17.73
C ASN A 540 -10.56 -13.67 -18.91
N GLU A 541 -11.51 -12.75 -18.67
CA GLU A 541 -12.18 -12.05 -19.76
C GLU A 541 -11.24 -11.11 -20.53
N THR A 542 -11.37 -11.14 -21.86
CA THR A 542 -10.71 -10.19 -22.75
C THR A 542 -11.41 -8.83 -22.73
N VAL A 543 -10.74 -7.78 -23.21
CA VAL A 543 -11.30 -6.41 -23.25
C VAL A 543 -12.59 -6.36 -24.09
N SER A 544 -12.67 -7.12 -25.20
CA SER A 544 -13.86 -7.21 -26.04
C SER A 544 -15.03 -7.90 -25.31
N GLU A 545 -14.77 -9.04 -24.64
CA GLU A 545 -15.78 -9.73 -23.83
C GLU A 545 -16.29 -8.87 -22.68
N ARG A 546 -15.38 -8.20 -21.95
CA ARG A 546 -15.73 -7.23 -20.90
C ARG A 546 -16.62 -6.12 -21.43
N ASN A 547 -16.26 -5.53 -22.57
CA ASN A 547 -17.02 -4.42 -23.15
C ASN A 547 -18.42 -4.89 -23.59
N ALA A 548 -18.54 -6.07 -24.22
CA ALA A 548 -19.84 -6.66 -24.57
C ALA A 548 -20.69 -6.99 -23.33
N ARG A 549 -20.08 -7.57 -22.29
CA ARG A 549 -20.71 -7.87 -20.99
C ARG A 549 -21.24 -6.62 -20.30
N ARG A 550 -20.42 -5.56 -20.21
CA ARG A 550 -20.81 -4.25 -19.64
C ARG A 550 -21.93 -3.59 -20.44
N ALA A 551 -21.88 -3.66 -21.78
CA ALA A 551 -22.93 -3.10 -22.64
C ALA A 551 -24.28 -3.81 -22.46
N ALA A 552 -24.28 -5.14 -22.38
CA ALA A 552 -25.48 -5.92 -22.07
C ALA A 552 -26.01 -5.62 -20.65
N LEU A 553 -25.12 -5.46 -19.67
CA LEU A 553 -25.49 -5.10 -18.30
C LEU A 553 -26.10 -3.69 -18.22
N ASP A 554 -25.52 -2.72 -18.94
CA ASP A 554 -26.07 -1.35 -19.02
C ASP A 554 -27.50 -1.34 -19.56
N GLN A 555 -27.80 -2.11 -20.62
CA GLN A 555 -29.17 -2.22 -21.15
C GLN A 555 -30.17 -2.76 -20.11
N ILE A 556 -29.78 -3.79 -19.33
CA ILE A 556 -30.63 -4.37 -18.28
C ILE A 556 -30.82 -3.38 -17.12
N CYS A 557 -29.77 -2.67 -16.72
CA CYS A 557 -29.84 -1.64 -15.68
C CYS A 557 -30.81 -0.51 -16.06
N GLU A 558 -30.71 -0.02 -17.30
CA GLU A 558 -31.56 1.06 -17.82
C GLU A 558 -33.03 0.66 -17.99
N GLN A 559 -33.35 -0.64 -18.00
CA GLN A 559 -34.70 -1.17 -18.04
C GLN A 559 -35.25 -1.53 -16.64
N THR A 560 -34.41 -1.59 -15.62
CA THR A 560 -34.79 -2.08 -14.28
C THR A 560 -35.01 -0.93 -13.30
N PRO A 561 -36.21 -0.81 -12.68
CA PRO A 561 -36.45 0.14 -11.59
C PRO A 561 -35.52 -0.06 -10.39
N PHE A 562 -35.07 1.05 -9.79
CA PHE A 562 -34.27 1.04 -8.58
C PHE A 562 -35.14 0.68 -7.35
N ASP A 563 -34.71 -0.31 -6.56
CA ASP A 563 -35.41 -0.78 -5.37
C ASP A 563 -34.78 -0.17 -4.10
N ALA A 564 -35.23 1.03 -3.75
CA ALA A 564 -34.76 1.74 -2.57
C ALA A 564 -34.95 0.92 -1.27
N SER A 565 -35.99 0.08 -1.18
CA SER A 565 -36.34 -0.65 0.06
C SER A 565 -35.26 -1.63 0.51
N ARG A 566 -34.52 -2.25 -0.42
CA ARG A 566 -33.46 -3.23 -0.13
C ARG A 566 -32.19 -2.62 0.42
N PHE A 567 -31.95 -1.34 0.12
CA PHE A 567 -30.70 -0.65 0.43
C PHE A 567 -30.89 0.50 1.43
N ALA A 568 -32.12 0.72 1.92
CA ALA A 568 -32.56 1.77 2.85
C ALA A 568 -31.93 1.78 4.27
N GLN A 569 -30.82 1.08 4.49
CA GLN A 569 -30.03 1.22 5.72
C GLN A 569 -29.20 2.51 5.65
N THR A 570 -29.80 3.64 6.00
CA THR A 570 -29.09 4.87 6.37
C THR A 570 -28.21 4.62 7.59
N ALA A 571 -26.95 5.03 7.50
CA ALA A 571 -26.03 5.03 8.63
C ALA A 571 -26.36 6.20 9.58
N LEU A 572 -25.90 6.15 10.83
CA LEU A 572 -26.24 7.19 11.80
C LEU A 572 -25.45 8.48 11.55
N GLY A 573 -26.18 9.57 11.36
CA GLY A 573 -25.66 10.85 10.88
C GLY A 573 -25.84 11.06 9.36
N GLU A 574 -26.42 10.08 8.66
CA GLU A 574 -27.00 10.24 7.32
C GLU A 574 -28.45 10.72 7.43
N LEU A 575 -28.92 11.45 6.42
CA LEU A 575 -30.32 11.88 6.31
C LEU A 575 -31.09 10.94 5.37
N SER A 576 -32.29 10.50 5.75
CA SER A 576 -33.21 9.81 4.82
C SER A 576 -33.79 10.82 3.83
N VAL A 577 -33.32 10.78 2.57
CA VAL A 577 -33.69 11.75 1.52
C VAL A 577 -34.21 11.03 0.28
N ASP A 578 -35.38 11.47 -0.20
CA ASP A 578 -36.01 10.91 -1.40
C ASP A 578 -35.32 11.35 -2.71
N ALA A 579 -35.50 10.57 -3.78
CA ALA A 579 -35.01 10.88 -5.12
C ALA A 579 -35.49 12.24 -5.62
N ALA A 580 -36.75 12.61 -5.38
CA ALA A 580 -37.29 13.89 -5.84
C ALA A 580 -36.53 15.08 -5.22
N ALA A 581 -36.18 14.99 -3.93
CA ALA A 581 -35.40 16.02 -3.24
C ALA A 581 -33.96 16.10 -3.75
N LEU A 582 -33.29 14.96 -3.97
CA LEU A 582 -31.94 14.93 -4.55
C LEU A 582 -31.91 15.48 -5.99
N ARG A 583 -32.92 15.14 -6.82
CA ARG A 583 -33.08 15.65 -8.19
C ARG A 583 -33.35 17.15 -8.22
N ALA A 584 -34.19 17.66 -7.31
CA ALA A 584 -34.47 19.08 -7.20
C ALA A 584 -33.24 19.90 -6.75
N TRP A 585 -32.37 19.31 -5.90
CA TRP A 585 -31.17 19.97 -5.41
C TRP A 585 -29.98 19.92 -6.38
N PHE A 586 -29.69 18.73 -6.93
CA PHE A 586 -28.50 18.51 -7.77
C PHE A 586 -28.77 18.58 -9.29
N GLY A 587 -30.04 18.52 -9.70
CA GLY A 587 -30.47 18.39 -11.09
C GLY A 587 -30.78 16.95 -11.48
N PHE A 588 -31.70 16.77 -12.43
CA PHE A 588 -32.17 15.44 -12.86
C PHE A 588 -31.09 14.61 -13.54
N TYR A 589 -30.09 15.22 -14.19
CA TYR A 589 -29.00 14.51 -14.87
C TYR A 589 -28.11 13.67 -13.94
N LEU A 590 -28.10 13.94 -12.62
CA LEU A 590 -27.36 13.11 -11.65
C LEU A 590 -28.16 11.91 -11.13
N LEU A 591 -29.50 11.93 -11.26
CA LEU A 591 -30.36 10.78 -10.94
C LEU A 591 -31.42 10.70 -12.04
N PRO A 592 -31.05 10.29 -13.27
CA PRO A 592 -31.90 10.42 -14.44
C PRO A 592 -33.19 9.62 -14.32
N SER A 593 -34.22 10.05 -15.05
CA SER A 593 -35.33 9.19 -15.44
C SER A 593 -35.00 8.46 -16.75
N PRO A 594 -35.65 7.32 -17.05
CA PRO A 594 -35.46 6.57 -18.30
C PRO A 594 -35.49 7.44 -19.56
N THR A 595 -36.44 8.38 -19.67
CA THR A 595 -36.53 9.31 -20.82
C THR A 595 -35.28 10.18 -20.98
N ILE A 596 -34.65 10.60 -19.88
CA ILE A 596 -33.37 11.36 -19.92
C ILE A 596 -32.23 10.44 -20.37
N VAL A 597 -32.18 9.20 -19.88
CA VAL A 597 -31.16 8.23 -20.31
C VAL A 597 -31.27 7.96 -21.80
N GLU A 598 -32.47 7.68 -22.30
CA GLU A 598 -32.74 7.43 -23.72
C GLU A 598 -32.34 8.63 -24.60
N GLY A 599 -32.71 9.85 -24.21
CA GLY A 599 -32.33 11.07 -24.94
C GLY A 599 -30.82 11.35 -24.93
N VAL A 600 -30.10 11.02 -23.86
CA VAL A 600 -28.65 11.21 -23.74
C VAL A 600 -27.84 10.10 -24.44
N VAL A 601 -28.30 8.86 -24.37
CA VAL A 601 -27.60 7.71 -24.97
C VAL A 601 -27.81 7.69 -26.50
N SER A 602 -29.03 8.02 -26.96
CA SER A 602 -29.41 8.01 -28.38
C SER A 602 -29.16 9.34 -29.10
N GLY A 603 -28.81 10.41 -28.38
CA GLY A 603 -28.55 11.74 -28.94
C GLY A 603 -27.14 11.91 -29.51
N ASP A 604 -27.05 12.53 -30.69
CA ASP A 604 -25.81 12.91 -31.39
C ASP A 604 -25.40 14.37 -31.14
N SER A 605 -26.32 15.24 -30.69
CA SER A 605 -26.02 16.64 -30.42
C SER A 605 -25.22 16.83 -29.13
N ALA A 606 -24.38 17.87 -29.08
CA ALA A 606 -23.73 18.31 -27.85
C ALA A 606 -24.79 18.50 -26.75
N LEU A 607 -24.64 17.74 -25.65
CA LEU A 607 -25.67 17.65 -24.62
C LEU A 607 -25.99 19.02 -24.03
N CYS A 608 -27.25 19.45 -24.13
CA CYS A 608 -27.81 20.31 -23.10
C CYS A 608 -27.89 19.46 -21.81
N LEU A 609 -27.06 19.77 -20.82
CA LEU A 609 -27.36 19.35 -19.45
C LEU A 609 -28.76 19.84 -19.11
N VAL A 610 -29.66 18.92 -18.80
CA VAL A 610 -31.05 19.25 -18.48
C VAL A 610 -31.06 19.98 -17.13
N THR A 611 -31.01 21.31 -17.19
CA THR A 611 -31.16 22.18 -16.02
C THR A 611 -32.60 22.06 -15.48
N PRO A 612 -32.87 22.44 -14.22
CA PRO A 612 -34.25 22.42 -13.70
C PRO A 612 -35.23 23.27 -14.52
N THR A 613 -34.75 24.31 -15.21
CA THR A 613 -35.53 25.15 -16.11
C THR A 613 -35.82 24.48 -17.46
N ASP A 614 -34.84 23.75 -18.04
CA ASP A 614 -35.02 23.01 -19.29
C ASP A 614 -35.77 21.68 -19.08
N PHE A 615 -35.75 21.13 -17.86
CA PHE A 615 -36.55 19.96 -17.51
C PHE A 615 -38.05 20.21 -17.74
N LEU A 616 -38.57 21.43 -17.59
CA LEU A 616 -39.98 21.75 -17.86
C LEU A 616 -40.36 21.74 -19.36
N SER A 617 -39.38 21.73 -20.27
CA SER A 617 -39.63 21.51 -21.71
C SER A 617 -39.44 20.04 -22.10
N MET A 618 -38.41 19.35 -21.58
CA MET A 618 -38.17 17.92 -21.86
C MET A 618 -39.10 16.96 -21.11
N ALA A 619 -39.51 17.27 -19.87
CA ALA A 619 -40.41 16.43 -19.08
C ALA A 619 -41.88 16.50 -19.52
N LYS A 620 -42.19 17.25 -20.59
CA LYS A 620 -43.48 17.16 -21.28
C LYS A 620 -43.53 16.03 -22.32
N ALA A 621 -42.45 15.26 -22.47
CA ALA A 621 -42.22 14.33 -23.58
C ALA A 621 -42.05 12.85 -23.18
N ASP A 622 -42.57 12.41 -22.01
CA ASP A 622 -42.93 10.98 -21.90
C ASP A 622 -44.09 10.70 -22.88
N ALA A 623 -44.24 9.45 -23.33
CA ALA A 623 -45.24 9.08 -24.35
C ALA A 623 -46.70 9.36 -23.91
N ILE A 624 -46.93 9.56 -22.60
CA ILE A 624 -48.22 9.83 -21.96
C ILE A 624 -48.41 11.35 -21.69
N GLY A 625 -47.41 12.19 -21.94
CA GLY A 625 -47.45 13.65 -21.72
C GLY A 625 -47.24 14.09 -20.26
N THR A 626 -46.76 13.19 -19.41
CA THR A 626 -46.45 13.43 -17.99
C THR A 626 -44.94 13.53 -17.73
N SER A 627 -44.53 14.16 -16.63
CA SER A 627 -43.13 14.16 -16.20
C SER A 627 -42.71 12.80 -15.66
N ASP A 628 -41.74 12.15 -16.32
CA ASP A 628 -41.22 10.87 -15.86
C ASP A 628 -40.38 11.04 -14.59
N HIS A 629 -40.90 10.49 -13.48
CA HIS A 629 -40.26 10.46 -12.18
C HIS A 629 -39.66 9.09 -11.81
N ARG A 630 -39.68 8.09 -12.70
CA ARG A 630 -39.06 6.78 -12.44
C ARG A 630 -37.57 6.94 -12.18
N GLU A 631 -37.02 6.07 -11.34
CA GLU A 631 -35.58 5.92 -11.09
C GLU A 631 -35.22 4.49 -11.48
N HIS A 632 -34.35 4.34 -12.49
CA HIS A 632 -33.81 3.05 -12.92
C HIS A 632 -32.34 2.93 -12.49
N VAL A 633 -31.76 1.74 -12.57
CA VAL A 633 -30.37 1.51 -12.13
C VAL A 633 -29.40 2.25 -13.05
N LEU A 634 -28.49 3.03 -12.45
CA LEU A 634 -27.47 3.79 -13.19
C LEU A 634 -26.61 2.91 -14.11
N SER A 635 -26.34 3.41 -15.33
CA SER A 635 -25.52 2.73 -16.34
C SER A 635 -24.18 3.44 -16.57
N SER A 636 -23.18 2.67 -17.01
CA SER A 636 -21.84 3.19 -17.26
C SER A 636 -21.80 4.10 -18.51
N ARG A 637 -22.50 3.72 -19.58
CA ARG A 637 -22.56 4.46 -20.84
C ARG A 637 -23.21 5.84 -20.71
N TYR A 638 -24.26 5.97 -19.88
CA TYR A 638 -24.91 7.25 -19.60
C TYR A 638 -23.93 8.26 -18.96
N LEU A 639 -23.23 7.85 -17.90
CA LEU A 639 -22.26 8.71 -17.21
C LEU A 639 -21.05 9.06 -18.10
N ASN A 640 -20.68 8.18 -19.04
CA ASN A 640 -19.65 8.50 -20.04
C ASN A 640 -20.11 9.53 -21.08
N LYS A 641 -21.37 9.48 -21.54
CA LYS A 641 -21.96 10.54 -22.38
C LYS A 641 -22.01 11.88 -21.64
N LEU A 642 -22.38 11.90 -20.35
CA LEU A 642 -22.32 13.12 -19.52
C LEU A 642 -20.90 13.68 -19.39
N PHE A 643 -19.86 12.84 -19.31
CA PHE A 643 -18.47 13.29 -19.18
C PHE A 643 -17.94 14.08 -20.39
N LEU A 644 -18.57 13.94 -21.56
CA LEU A 644 -18.21 14.71 -22.75
C LEU A 644 -18.59 16.21 -22.58
N ASP A 645 -19.65 16.50 -21.84
CA ASP A 645 -20.06 17.88 -21.55
C ASP A 645 -19.04 18.62 -20.66
N GLU A 646 -18.86 19.90 -20.94
CA GLU A 646 -17.95 20.79 -20.22
C GLU A 646 -18.51 21.20 -18.86
N SER A 647 -19.79 21.56 -18.77
CA SER A 647 -20.44 21.93 -17.50
C SER A 647 -20.46 20.76 -16.50
N TYR A 648 -20.68 19.52 -16.96
CA TYR A 648 -20.59 18.33 -16.11
C TYR A 648 -19.16 18.12 -15.59
N ARG A 649 -18.14 18.22 -16.46
CA ARG A 649 -16.73 18.18 -16.04
C ARG A 649 -16.40 19.25 -15.00
N HIS A 650 -16.93 20.46 -15.12
CA HIS A 650 -16.79 21.49 -14.08
C HIS A 650 -17.48 21.11 -12.76
N ARG A 651 -18.70 20.54 -12.78
CA ARG A 651 -19.41 20.06 -11.56
C ARG A 651 -18.63 18.97 -10.82
N LEU A 652 -17.93 18.09 -11.54
CA LEU A 652 -17.04 17.06 -10.97
C LEU A 652 -15.67 17.59 -10.49
N GLY A 653 -15.35 18.88 -10.68
CA GLY A 653 -14.02 19.40 -10.43
C GLY A 653 -12.94 18.80 -11.34
N ARG A 654 -13.29 18.62 -12.62
CA ARG A 654 -12.49 18.07 -13.73
C ARG A 654 -12.47 19.01 -14.96
N GLY A 655 -12.78 20.30 -14.80
CA GLY A 655 -12.79 21.26 -15.90
C GLY A 655 -11.45 21.37 -16.65
N SER A 656 -10.33 21.22 -15.95
CA SER A 656 -8.97 21.27 -16.52
C SER A 656 -8.68 20.20 -17.58
N VAL A 657 -9.49 19.13 -17.70
CA VAL A 657 -9.30 18.11 -18.74
C VAL A 657 -9.28 18.75 -20.14
N LYS A 658 -10.11 19.76 -20.39
CA LYS A 658 -10.17 20.48 -21.68
C LYS A 658 -8.84 21.15 -22.04
N ASP A 659 -8.14 21.72 -21.05
CA ASP A 659 -6.88 22.44 -21.26
C ASP A 659 -5.65 21.50 -21.39
N LEU A 660 -5.83 20.21 -21.05
CA LEU A 660 -4.76 19.23 -20.88
C LEU A 660 -4.80 18.07 -21.88
N LEU A 661 -5.88 17.90 -22.66
CA LEU A 661 -6.03 16.80 -23.64
C LEU A 661 -4.87 16.72 -24.64
N ASP A 662 -4.42 17.87 -25.15
CA ASP A 662 -3.35 17.95 -26.18
C ASP A 662 -1.95 18.20 -25.57
N ARG A 663 -1.80 18.12 -24.24
CA ARG A 663 -0.53 18.41 -23.56
C ARG A 663 0.19 17.13 -23.16
N ALA A 664 1.50 17.23 -22.97
CA ALA A 664 2.27 16.20 -22.27
C ALA A 664 2.03 16.28 -20.75
N PRO A 665 2.15 15.18 -20.00
CA PRO A 665 2.26 15.24 -18.55
C PRO A 665 3.54 15.99 -18.13
N ASP A 666 3.56 16.56 -16.92
CA ASP A 666 4.77 17.21 -16.40
C ASP A 666 5.90 16.17 -16.23
N ALA A 667 7.08 16.49 -16.77
CA ALA A 667 8.24 15.60 -16.71
C ALA A 667 8.75 15.43 -15.26
N SER A 668 8.37 14.32 -14.63
CA SER A 668 8.82 13.96 -13.28
C SER A 668 10.16 13.21 -13.35
N ALA A 669 11.26 13.95 -13.19
CA ALA A 669 12.61 13.38 -13.20
C ALA A 669 12.92 12.65 -11.87
N PRO A 670 13.34 11.37 -11.88
CA PRO A 670 13.45 10.53 -10.68
C PRO A 670 14.42 11.06 -9.62
N HIS A 671 15.43 11.84 -10.02
CA HIS A 671 16.44 12.43 -9.13
C HIS A 671 16.36 13.96 -9.04
N LYS A 672 15.19 14.57 -9.27
CA LYS A 672 15.00 16.03 -9.10
C LYS A 672 15.36 16.47 -7.68
N GLN A 673 16.32 17.38 -7.56
CA GLN A 673 16.82 17.92 -6.29
C GLN A 673 16.04 19.17 -5.85
N ARG A 674 16.17 19.53 -4.58
CA ARG A 674 15.70 20.81 -4.02
C ARG A 674 16.82 21.84 -4.06
N ASP A 675 16.47 23.13 -4.14
CA ASP A 675 17.41 24.25 -4.10
C ASP A 675 18.39 24.21 -2.92
N GLU A 676 17.94 23.75 -1.74
CA GLU A 676 18.79 23.58 -0.55
C GLU A 676 19.98 22.66 -0.81
N VAL A 677 19.80 21.65 -1.67
CA VAL A 677 20.85 20.72 -2.11
C VAL A 677 21.63 21.32 -3.29
N LEU A 678 20.94 21.93 -4.26
CA LEU A 678 21.58 22.54 -5.44
C LEU A 678 22.53 23.69 -5.08
N LYS A 679 22.30 24.41 -3.98
CA LYS A 679 23.24 25.41 -3.42
C LYS A 679 24.63 24.82 -3.10
N SER A 680 24.74 23.52 -2.88
CA SER A 680 26.01 22.85 -2.61
C SER A 680 26.69 22.22 -3.82
N PHE A 681 26.04 22.21 -4.98
CA PHE A 681 26.62 21.66 -6.20
C PHE A 681 27.69 22.62 -6.75
N SER A 682 28.78 22.07 -7.27
CA SER A 682 29.77 22.82 -8.05
C SER A 682 29.12 23.39 -9.34
N LYS A 683 29.80 24.31 -10.03
CA LYS A 683 29.32 24.86 -11.30
C LYS A 683 29.17 23.75 -12.36
N GLU A 684 30.07 22.78 -12.34
CA GLU A 684 30.07 21.61 -13.23
C GLU A 684 28.96 20.62 -12.86
N GLU A 685 28.81 20.28 -11.58
CA GLU A 685 27.73 19.40 -11.10
C GLU A 685 26.34 20.01 -11.38
N ARG A 686 26.18 21.32 -11.22
CA ARG A 686 24.94 22.04 -11.56
C ARG A 686 24.67 22.02 -13.07
N ALA A 687 25.70 22.18 -13.90
CA ALA A 687 25.59 22.04 -15.35
C ALA A 687 25.25 20.61 -15.79
N VAL A 688 25.85 19.59 -15.18
CA VAL A 688 25.50 18.16 -15.40
C VAL A 688 24.06 17.88 -14.98
N TYR A 689 23.62 18.40 -13.83
CA TYR A 689 22.24 18.27 -13.38
C TYR A 689 21.24 18.98 -14.32
N GLN A 690 21.57 20.16 -14.82
CA GLN A 690 20.78 20.87 -15.83
C GLN A 690 20.73 20.10 -17.16
N ARG A 691 21.85 19.54 -17.63
CA ARG A 691 21.88 18.66 -18.82
C ARG A 691 21.05 17.39 -18.62
N TYR A 692 21.09 16.78 -17.45
CA TYR A 692 20.27 15.62 -17.10
C TYR A 692 18.77 15.97 -17.13
N LEU A 693 18.35 17.09 -16.53
CA LEU A 693 16.96 17.56 -16.62
C LEU A 693 16.56 17.89 -18.06
N ALA A 694 17.46 18.50 -18.83
CA ALA A 694 17.25 18.84 -20.24
C ALA A 694 17.04 17.58 -21.10
N GLN A 695 17.95 16.62 -21.03
CA GLN A 695 17.88 15.35 -21.75
C GLN A 695 16.62 14.57 -21.35
N TYR A 696 16.33 14.44 -20.06
CA TYR A 696 15.13 13.74 -19.60
C TYR A 696 13.83 14.44 -20.04
N GLY A 697 13.78 15.77 -19.98
CA GLY A 697 12.65 16.56 -20.46
C GLY A 697 12.43 16.42 -21.96
N GLU A 698 13.50 16.52 -22.76
CA GLU A 698 13.45 16.30 -24.21
C GLU A 698 13.05 14.87 -24.57
N GLU A 699 13.64 13.84 -23.94
CA GLU A 699 13.29 12.44 -24.19
C GLU A 699 11.83 12.16 -23.81
N HIS A 700 11.36 12.69 -22.68
CA HIS A 700 9.97 12.58 -22.26
C HIS A 700 9.02 13.22 -23.28
N LEU A 701 9.32 14.43 -23.75
CA LEU A 701 8.54 15.12 -24.78
C LEU A 701 8.57 14.39 -26.13
N LYS A 702 9.75 13.97 -26.60
CA LYS A 702 9.90 13.20 -27.85
C LYS A 702 9.16 11.86 -27.80
N ASN A 703 9.15 11.18 -26.66
CA ASN A 703 8.39 9.94 -26.46
C ASN A 703 6.88 10.20 -26.40
N TRP A 704 6.45 11.34 -25.84
CA TRP A 704 5.05 11.76 -25.88
C TRP A 704 4.60 12.15 -27.31
N GLU A 705 5.40 12.90 -28.07
CA GLU A 705 5.14 13.25 -29.46
C GLU A 705 5.02 12.01 -30.36
N LYS A 706 5.96 11.06 -30.25
CA LYS A 706 5.87 9.76 -30.94
C LYS A 706 4.58 9.02 -30.58
N HIS A 707 4.19 9.01 -29.31
CA HIS A 707 2.96 8.36 -28.89
C HIS A 707 1.70 9.06 -29.42
N PHE A 708 1.66 10.40 -29.34
CA PHE A 708 0.53 11.22 -29.79
C PHE A 708 0.34 11.19 -31.31
N SER A 709 1.41 10.95 -32.09
CA SER A 709 1.32 10.69 -33.53
C SER A 709 0.44 9.46 -33.88
N GLY A 710 0.19 8.58 -32.91
CA GLY A 710 -0.69 7.42 -33.08
C GLY A 710 -0.18 6.40 -34.11
N ARG A 711 1.11 6.47 -34.51
CA ARG A 711 1.71 5.62 -35.54
C ARG A 711 1.67 4.14 -35.17
N ARG A 712 1.25 3.31 -36.12
CA ARG A 712 1.10 1.85 -35.97
C ARG A 712 1.74 1.10 -37.12
N TRP A 713 2.21 -0.10 -36.83
CA TRP A 713 2.84 -0.99 -37.79
C TRP A 713 1.82 -1.57 -38.76
N VAL A 714 1.98 -1.28 -40.06
CA VAL A 714 1.13 -1.81 -41.14
C VAL A 714 1.81 -3.03 -41.75
N SER A 715 1.44 -4.21 -41.27
CA SER A 715 2.04 -5.50 -41.64
C SER A 715 2.02 -5.78 -43.15
N GLN A 716 0.99 -5.34 -43.87
CA GLN A 716 0.86 -5.50 -45.33
C GLN A 716 1.90 -4.72 -46.14
N LYS A 717 2.54 -3.71 -45.55
CA LYS A 717 3.47 -2.78 -46.22
C LYS A 717 4.86 -2.75 -45.58
N GLY A 718 5.01 -3.26 -44.37
CA GLY A 718 6.30 -3.30 -43.67
C GLY A 718 6.81 -1.92 -43.27
N GLN A 719 5.90 -0.99 -42.93
CA GLN A 719 6.19 0.39 -42.54
C GLN A 719 5.25 0.81 -41.40
N TYR A 720 5.59 1.90 -40.70
CA TYR A 720 4.62 2.56 -39.81
C TYR A 720 3.67 3.45 -40.62
N GLY A 721 2.46 3.66 -40.09
CA GLY A 721 1.47 4.56 -40.67
C GLY A 721 0.76 5.43 -39.62
N GLU A 722 0.49 6.68 -39.99
CA GLU A 722 -0.23 7.71 -39.21
C GLU A 722 -1.66 7.89 -39.75
N CYS A 723 -2.66 8.01 -38.88
CA CYS A 723 -4.04 8.28 -39.30
C CYS A 723 -4.27 9.78 -39.55
N VAL A 724 -4.33 10.19 -40.82
CA VAL A 724 -4.47 11.60 -41.24
C VAL A 724 -5.93 12.07 -41.23
N ARG A 725 -6.87 11.19 -41.57
CA ARG A 725 -8.31 11.52 -41.60
C ARG A 725 -9.16 10.38 -41.06
N THR A 726 -10.04 10.72 -40.12
CA THR A 726 -11.16 9.92 -39.62
C THR A 726 -12.45 10.43 -40.27
N PRO A 727 -12.92 9.88 -41.40
CA PRO A 727 -14.25 10.18 -41.92
C PRO A 727 -15.35 9.55 -41.06
N ASP A 728 -16.59 9.98 -41.29
CA ASP A 728 -17.76 9.52 -40.56
C ASP A 728 -17.91 7.99 -40.59
N PRO A 729 -18.40 7.37 -39.50
CA PRO A 729 -18.59 5.93 -39.43
C PRO A 729 -19.69 5.46 -40.39
N ILE A 730 -19.40 4.40 -41.16
CA ILE A 730 -20.29 3.80 -42.16
C ILE A 730 -20.71 2.41 -41.69
N SER A 731 -21.99 2.06 -41.83
CA SER A 731 -22.46 0.69 -41.64
C SER A 731 -22.06 -0.18 -42.83
N VAL A 732 -21.44 -1.34 -42.56
CA VAL A 732 -20.96 -2.29 -43.56
C VAL A 732 -21.45 -3.72 -43.27
N PHE A 733 -21.50 -4.53 -44.32
CA PHE A 733 -21.76 -5.97 -44.28
C PHE A 733 -20.63 -6.71 -44.98
N ASP A 734 -20.26 -7.88 -44.47
CA ASP A 734 -19.41 -8.83 -45.18
C ASP A 734 -20.27 -9.75 -46.07
N VAL A 735 -19.75 -10.09 -47.24
CA VAL A 735 -20.40 -10.93 -48.26
C VAL A 735 -19.39 -11.97 -48.76
N GLU A 736 -19.81 -13.23 -48.85
CA GLU A 736 -18.96 -14.36 -49.26
C GLU A 736 -19.17 -14.65 -50.76
N ARG A 737 -18.15 -14.50 -51.60
CA ARG A 737 -18.26 -14.78 -53.05
C ARG A 737 -18.44 -16.28 -53.27
N VAL A 738 -19.47 -16.67 -54.03
CA VAL A 738 -19.90 -18.07 -54.18
C VAL A 738 -18.87 -18.95 -54.93
N HIS A 739 -18.04 -18.36 -55.79
CA HIS A 739 -17.09 -19.10 -56.64
C HIS A 739 -15.78 -19.49 -55.93
N ASP A 740 -15.24 -18.64 -55.06
CA ASP A 740 -13.91 -18.82 -54.44
C ASP A 740 -13.91 -18.76 -52.90
N GLY A 741 -15.04 -18.43 -52.27
CA GLY A 741 -15.16 -18.25 -50.82
C GLY A 741 -14.51 -16.97 -50.28
N ALA A 742 -14.13 -16.01 -51.13
CA ALA A 742 -13.53 -14.76 -50.70
C ALA A 742 -14.56 -13.87 -49.97
N ILE A 743 -14.17 -13.32 -48.81
CA ILE A 743 -15.02 -12.41 -48.04
C ILE A 743 -14.73 -10.96 -48.46
N ILE A 744 -15.78 -10.24 -48.86
CA ILE A 744 -15.73 -8.85 -49.34
C ILE A 744 -16.64 -7.99 -48.45
N THR A 745 -16.13 -6.85 -47.98
CA THR A 745 -16.91 -5.89 -47.16
C THR A 745 -17.59 -4.85 -48.06
N ILE A 746 -18.93 -4.75 -48.02
CA ILE A 746 -19.72 -3.75 -48.76
C ILE A 746 -20.39 -2.73 -47.83
N ALA A 747 -20.56 -1.49 -48.30
CA ALA A 747 -21.21 -0.43 -47.54
C ALA A 747 -22.75 -0.48 -47.66
N GLU A 748 -23.45 -0.47 -46.52
CA GLU A 748 -24.92 -0.51 -46.46
C GLU A 748 -25.57 0.63 -47.25
N ASN A 749 -24.98 1.83 -47.20
CA ASN A 749 -25.51 3.00 -47.90
C ASN A 749 -25.48 2.85 -49.44
N ASN A 750 -24.47 2.16 -49.98
CA ASN A 750 -24.31 2.01 -51.44
C ASN A 750 -25.14 0.83 -51.99
N PHE A 751 -25.38 -0.19 -51.18
CA PHE A 751 -26.07 -1.42 -51.58
C PHE A 751 -27.44 -1.59 -50.91
N LYS A 752 -28.01 -0.52 -50.32
CA LYS A 752 -29.18 -0.55 -49.44
C LYS A 752 -30.39 -1.31 -50.01
N GLU A 753 -30.70 -1.09 -51.29
CA GLU A 753 -31.83 -1.76 -51.96
C GLU A 753 -31.55 -3.24 -52.22
N LEU A 754 -30.31 -3.61 -52.54
CA LEU A 754 -29.91 -4.98 -52.81
C LEU A 754 -29.82 -5.80 -51.52
N ILE A 755 -29.30 -5.19 -50.44
CA ILE A 755 -29.31 -5.78 -49.09
C ILE A 755 -30.76 -5.99 -48.61
N ALA A 756 -31.64 -5.00 -48.80
CA ALA A 756 -33.04 -5.14 -48.41
C ALA A 756 -33.78 -6.26 -49.17
N LYS A 757 -33.44 -6.49 -50.45
CA LYS A 757 -33.96 -7.63 -51.25
C LYS A 757 -33.36 -8.95 -50.80
N ALA A 758 -32.04 -9.03 -50.63
CA ALA A 758 -31.37 -10.26 -50.20
C ALA A 758 -31.73 -10.71 -48.77
N MET A 759 -32.13 -9.79 -47.89
CA MET A 759 -32.71 -10.14 -46.58
C MET A 759 -34.12 -10.77 -46.68
N GLN A 760 -34.81 -10.62 -47.82
CA GLN A 760 -36.11 -11.25 -48.11
C GLN A 760 -35.97 -12.56 -48.89
N ASP A 761 -34.87 -12.74 -49.65
CA ASP A 761 -34.58 -13.97 -50.39
C ASP A 761 -34.06 -15.10 -49.49
N VAL A 762 -34.54 -16.33 -49.77
CA VAL A 762 -34.16 -17.54 -49.01
C VAL A 762 -32.68 -17.87 -49.13
N ASN A 763 -32.08 -17.64 -50.30
CA ASN A 763 -30.66 -17.92 -50.56
C ASN A 763 -29.72 -16.76 -50.18
N ARG A 764 -30.27 -15.56 -49.90
CA ARG A 764 -29.54 -14.36 -49.45
C ARG A 764 -28.38 -13.94 -50.36
N THR A 765 -28.60 -14.04 -51.66
CA THR A 765 -27.64 -13.69 -52.71
C THR A 765 -27.73 -12.22 -53.11
N ILE A 766 -26.58 -11.58 -53.31
CA ILE A 766 -26.41 -10.22 -53.86
C ILE A 766 -25.42 -10.30 -55.02
N ASP A 767 -25.77 -9.71 -56.15
CA ASP A 767 -24.84 -9.49 -57.25
C ASP A 767 -23.94 -8.27 -56.95
N VAL A 768 -22.66 -8.51 -56.74
CA VAL A 768 -21.64 -7.46 -56.61
C VAL A 768 -20.73 -7.55 -57.84
N GLU A 769 -20.68 -6.47 -58.64
CA GLU A 769 -19.87 -6.41 -59.88
C GLU A 769 -20.09 -7.55 -60.89
N LYS A 770 -21.29 -8.15 -60.89
CA LYS A 770 -21.73 -9.34 -61.68
C LYS A 770 -21.24 -10.69 -61.15
N GLU A 771 -20.76 -10.75 -59.92
CA GLU A 771 -20.46 -11.99 -59.21
C GLU A 771 -21.52 -12.25 -58.13
N GLU A 772 -22.10 -13.46 -58.11
CA GLU A 772 -23.01 -13.88 -57.05
C GLU A 772 -22.26 -14.02 -55.72
N CYS A 773 -22.69 -13.26 -54.72
CA CYS A 773 -22.10 -13.24 -53.38
C CYS A 773 -23.19 -13.46 -52.32
N ARG A 774 -22.90 -14.20 -51.27
CA ARG A 774 -23.83 -14.56 -50.19
C ARG A 774 -23.69 -13.63 -48.98
N LEU A 775 -24.80 -13.00 -48.56
CA LEU A 775 -24.81 -12.02 -47.47
C LEU A 775 -24.67 -12.67 -46.08
N LEU A 776 -23.66 -12.26 -45.31
CA LEU A 776 -23.45 -12.71 -43.93
C LEU A 776 -24.19 -11.79 -42.95
N GLU A 777 -25.43 -12.13 -42.58
CA GLU A 777 -26.31 -11.30 -41.72
C GLU A 777 -25.65 -10.84 -40.40
N HIS A 778 -24.92 -11.73 -39.73
CA HIS A 778 -24.27 -11.47 -38.45
C HIS A 778 -23.01 -10.58 -38.55
N SER A 779 -22.57 -10.26 -39.77
CA SER A 779 -21.36 -9.44 -40.01
C SER A 779 -21.61 -7.93 -39.90
N LYS A 780 -22.88 -7.49 -39.80
CA LYS A 780 -23.23 -6.07 -39.77
C LYS A 780 -22.43 -5.34 -38.69
N ARG A 781 -21.51 -4.46 -39.11
CA ARG A 781 -20.68 -3.66 -38.21
C ARG A 781 -20.63 -2.21 -38.67
N VAL A 782 -20.35 -1.31 -37.73
CA VAL A 782 -20.08 0.10 -38.01
C VAL A 782 -18.57 0.27 -38.05
N VAL A 783 -18.05 0.82 -39.14
CA VAL A 783 -16.62 0.93 -39.45
C VAL A 783 -16.29 2.36 -39.90
N SER A 784 -15.16 2.89 -39.43
CA SER A 784 -14.55 4.09 -40.00
C SER A 784 -13.40 3.67 -40.91
N ILE A 785 -13.40 4.15 -42.16
CA ILE A 785 -12.32 3.89 -43.12
C ILE A 785 -11.28 5.00 -42.94
N LEU A 786 -10.18 4.71 -42.27
CA LEU A 786 -9.12 5.68 -41.98
C LEU A 786 -8.27 5.94 -43.22
N ALA A 787 -7.89 7.20 -43.46
CA ALA A 787 -6.82 7.53 -44.38
C ALA A 787 -5.48 7.46 -43.64
N VAL A 788 -4.72 6.38 -43.88
CA VAL A 788 -3.44 6.12 -43.20
C VAL A 788 -2.29 6.53 -44.12
N ARG A 789 -1.45 7.47 -43.69
CA ARG A 789 -0.23 7.87 -44.39
C ARG A 789 0.94 7.02 -43.91
N LEU A 790 1.64 6.36 -44.83
CA LEU A 790 2.85 5.58 -44.57
C LEU A 790 4.11 6.45 -44.59
N ASP A 791 5.22 5.90 -44.10
CA ASP A 791 6.51 6.60 -44.02
C ASP A 791 7.07 6.99 -45.41
N ASP A 792 6.71 6.26 -46.47
CA ASP A 792 7.00 6.62 -47.86
C ASP A 792 6.12 7.77 -48.43
N GLY A 793 5.20 8.30 -47.62
CA GLY A 793 4.29 9.39 -47.97
C GLY A 793 3.01 8.96 -48.69
N THR A 794 2.81 7.66 -48.95
CA THR A 794 1.59 7.17 -49.59
C THR A 794 0.40 7.15 -48.62
N GLU A 795 -0.78 7.56 -49.10
CA GLU A 795 -2.03 7.49 -48.33
C GLU A 795 -2.84 6.25 -48.72
N LEU A 796 -3.10 5.37 -47.76
CA LEU A 796 -3.77 4.09 -47.89
C LEU A 796 -5.10 4.11 -47.11
N PRO A 797 -6.27 3.88 -47.74
CA PRO A 797 -7.52 3.66 -47.01
C PRO A 797 -7.48 2.31 -46.29
N MET A 798 -7.82 2.28 -45.00
CA MET A 798 -7.80 1.07 -44.16
C MET A 798 -8.98 1.05 -43.18
N ASP A 799 -9.54 -0.13 -42.89
CA ASP A 799 -10.52 -0.29 -41.80
C ASP A 799 -9.85 0.10 -40.46
N ALA A 800 -10.50 0.96 -39.66
CA ALA A 800 -10.04 1.30 -38.32
C ALA A 800 -9.72 0.06 -37.47
N LYS A 801 -10.50 -1.02 -37.61
CA LYS A 801 -10.26 -2.29 -36.91
C LYS A 801 -8.91 -2.89 -37.27
N ASP A 802 -8.56 -2.89 -38.55
CA ASP A 802 -7.30 -3.44 -39.04
C ASP A 802 -6.13 -2.53 -38.63
N PHE A 803 -6.27 -1.21 -38.74
CA PHE A 803 -5.26 -0.25 -38.28
C PHE A 803 -4.99 -0.37 -36.78
N TYR A 804 -6.03 -0.42 -35.94
CA TYR A 804 -5.88 -0.56 -34.49
C TYR A 804 -5.42 -1.95 -34.03
N SER A 805 -5.47 -2.97 -34.91
CA SER A 805 -4.84 -4.27 -34.67
C SER A 805 -3.31 -4.23 -34.79
N GLY A 806 -2.77 -3.25 -35.53
CA GLY A 806 -1.33 -3.04 -35.68
C GLY A 806 -0.66 -2.57 -34.39
N GLU A 807 0.57 -3.04 -34.17
CA GLU A 807 1.38 -2.69 -33.00
C GLU A 807 1.75 -1.19 -33.01
N PRO A 808 1.54 -0.43 -31.91
CA PRO A 808 1.91 0.98 -31.84
C PRO A 808 3.44 1.14 -31.78
N GLU A 809 3.98 2.16 -32.45
CA GLU A 809 5.43 2.45 -32.45
C GLU A 809 5.99 2.66 -31.03
N HIS A 810 5.22 3.30 -30.15
CA HIS A 810 5.61 3.53 -28.76
C HIS A 810 4.43 3.36 -27.80
N GLN A 811 4.50 2.35 -26.94
CA GLN A 811 3.51 2.12 -25.88
C GLN A 811 3.89 2.87 -24.60
N VAL A 812 3.44 4.12 -24.47
CA VAL A 812 3.53 4.88 -23.21
C VAL A 812 2.46 4.36 -22.25
N SER A 813 2.77 4.23 -20.96
CA SER A 813 1.77 3.78 -19.97
C SER A 813 0.83 4.91 -19.48
N ASP A 814 1.18 6.18 -19.73
CA ASP A 814 0.47 7.42 -19.33
C ASP A 814 -0.62 7.92 -20.29
N VAL A 815 -1.05 7.12 -21.27
CA VAL A 815 -2.00 7.55 -22.34
C VAL A 815 -3.19 8.38 -21.83
N ASN A 816 -3.78 7.97 -20.70
CA ASN A 816 -4.99 8.58 -20.14
C ASN A 816 -4.72 9.70 -19.10
N PHE A 817 -3.50 10.23 -18.97
CA PHE A 817 -3.16 11.14 -17.86
C PHE A 817 -4.08 12.38 -17.83
N ALA A 818 -4.45 12.95 -18.98
CA ALA A 818 -5.21 14.19 -19.09
C ALA A 818 -6.56 14.14 -18.36
N ILE A 819 -7.19 12.97 -18.24
CA ILE A 819 -8.47 12.76 -17.52
C ILE A 819 -8.29 12.97 -16.00
N ASN A 820 -7.12 12.62 -15.46
CA ASN A 820 -6.81 12.66 -14.03
C ASN A 820 -5.43 13.25 -13.76
N ALA A 821 -5.13 14.39 -14.40
CA ALA A 821 -3.79 14.95 -14.42
C ALA A 821 -3.17 15.13 -13.03
N GLY A 822 -2.01 14.52 -12.83
CA GLY A 822 -1.27 14.52 -11.56
C GLY A 822 -1.82 13.60 -10.45
N VAL A 823 -2.86 12.80 -10.70
CA VAL A 823 -3.49 11.94 -9.68
C VAL A 823 -3.20 10.45 -9.89
N GLY A 824 -2.41 9.89 -8.97
CA GLY A 824 -2.38 8.44 -8.71
C GLY A 824 -1.76 7.57 -9.82
N LYS A 825 -2.05 6.27 -9.74
CA LYS A 825 -1.67 5.31 -10.80
C LYS A 825 -2.51 5.55 -12.07
N LYS A 826 -1.93 5.17 -13.20
CA LYS A 826 -2.45 5.38 -14.55
C LYS A 826 -3.74 4.55 -14.75
N TYR A 827 -4.90 5.18 -14.63
CA TYR A 827 -6.19 4.47 -14.73
C TYR A 827 -6.52 4.11 -16.20
N HIS A 828 -6.84 2.84 -16.44
CA HIS A 828 -7.25 2.32 -17.75
C HIS A 828 -8.78 2.39 -18.00
N TYR A 829 -9.49 3.17 -17.20
CA TYR A 829 -10.95 3.32 -17.19
C TYR A 829 -11.31 4.78 -16.80
N ASN A 830 -12.54 5.21 -17.07
CA ASN A 830 -12.99 6.56 -16.70
C ASN A 830 -13.19 6.68 -15.17
N ARG A 831 -12.14 7.10 -14.46
CA ARG A 831 -12.15 7.34 -13.00
C ARG A 831 -13.17 8.39 -12.53
N SER A 832 -13.71 9.21 -13.42
CA SER A 832 -14.77 10.18 -13.07
C SER A 832 -16.19 9.60 -13.18
N ASN A 833 -16.33 8.41 -13.76
CA ASN A 833 -17.56 7.64 -13.81
C ASN A 833 -17.60 6.65 -12.64
N TYR A 834 -18.54 6.86 -11.71
CA TYR A 834 -18.67 6.01 -10.52
C TYR A 834 -18.95 4.55 -10.87
N VAL A 835 -19.89 4.31 -11.79
CA VAL A 835 -20.30 2.95 -12.19
C VAL A 835 -19.14 2.22 -12.86
N GLU A 836 -18.45 2.88 -13.79
CA GLU A 836 -17.30 2.27 -14.49
C GLU A 836 -16.11 2.03 -13.56
N THR A 837 -15.86 2.93 -12.61
CA THR A 837 -14.81 2.77 -11.59
C THR A 837 -15.11 1.58 -10.68
N GLN A 838 -16.35 1.45 -10.22
CA GLN A 838 -16.74 0.35 -9.35
C GLN A 838 -16.84 -1.00 -10.09
N ASP A 839 -17.21 -1.01 -11.39
CA ASP A 839 -17.08 -2.17 -12.27
C ASP A 839 -15.60 -2.57 -12.46
N ALA A 840 -14.69 -1.62 -12.66
CA ALA A 840 -13.26 -1.89 -12.78
C ALA A 840 -12.64 -2.45 -11.48
N ILE A 841 -13.05 -1.93 -10.31
CA ILE A 841 -12.68 -2.49 -9.00
C ILE A 841 -13.25 -3.90 -8.83
N TRP A 842 -14.48 -4.15 -9.31
CA TRP A 842 -15.07 -5.49 -9.29
C TRP A 842 -14.25 -6.48 -10.13
N GLU A 843 -13.88 -6.08 -11.34
CA GLU A 843 -13.03 -6.87 -12.25
C GLU A 843 -11.63 -7.13 -11.67
N GLU A 844 -10.96 -6.13 -11.08
CA GLU A 844 -9.68 -6.29 -10.38
C GLU A 844 -9.80 -7.30 -9.22
N ASN A 845 -10.88 -7.22 -8.44
CA ASN A 845 -11.13 -8.15 -7.35
C ASN A 845 -11.41 -9.59 -7.86
N CYS A 846 -12.03 -9.75 -9.04
CA CYS A 846 -12.25 -11.05 -9.67
C CYS A 846 -10.94 -11.64 -10.23
N GLY A 847 -10.14 -10.83 -10.92
CA GLY A 847 -8.83 -11.24 -11.45
C GLY A 847 -7.86 -11.65 -10.33
N SER A 848 -7.88 -10.93 -9.20
CA SER A 848 -7.15 -11.29 -7.97
C SER A 848 -7.79 -12.42 -7.16
N ARG A 849 -8.93 -12.97 -7.59
CA ARG A 849 -9.69 -14.05 -6.93
C ARG A 849 -10.14 -13.73 -5.49
N SER A 850 -10.23 -12.45 -5.14
CA SER A 850 -10.82 -12.00 -3.87
C SER A 850 -12.35 -11.99 -3.92
N GLU A 851 -12.92 -11.84 -5.13
CA GLU A 851 -14.34 -12.03 -5.44
C GLU A 851 -14.58 -13.24 -6.35
N GLY A 852 -15.76 -13.88 -6.24
CA GLY A 852 -16.16 -14.99 -7.10
C GLY A 852 -17.24 -15.92 -6.53
N TRP A 853 -17.66 -16.91 -7.31
CA TRP A 853 -18.58 -17.97 -6.87
C TRP A 853 -17.90 -18.91 -5.86
N SER A 854 -18.52 -19.08 -4.68
CA SER A 854 -17.93 -19.74 -3.51
C SER A 854 -19.00 -20.53 -2.73
N PRO A 855 -18.70 -21.72 -2.18
CA PRO A 855 -19.65 -22.48 -1.38
C PRO A 855 -20.23 -21.64 -0.23
N ALA A 856 -21.56 -21.68 -0.10
CA ALA A 856 -22.28 -20.88 0.87
C ALA A 856 -22.18 -21.45 2.28
N THR A 857 -22.09 -20.55 3.26
CA THR A 857 -22.21 -20.87 4.67
C THR A 857 -23.52 -20.33 5.24
N HIS A 858 -23.95 -20.88 6.36
CA HIS A 858 -25.11 -20.38 7.11
C HIS A 858 -24.98 -18.88 7.50
N ALA A 859 -23.74 -18.41 7.71
CA ALA A 859 -23.43 -17.06 8.17
C ALA A 859 -23.37 -16.00 7.05
N ASP A 860 -23.36 -16.39 5.77
CA ASP A 860 -23.13 -15.49 4.63
C ASP A 860 -24.25 -14.48 4.34
N GLY A 861 -25.23 -14.32 5.23
CA GLY A 861 -26.31 -13.35 5.07
C GLY A 861 -27.42 -13.81 4.11
N LEU A 862 -27.58 -15.12 3.90
CA LEU A 862 -28.62 -15.69 3.02
C LEU A 862 -30.00 -15.09 3.32
N ARG A 863 -30.61 -14.49 2.29
CA ARG A 863 -31.82 -13.66 2.35
C ARG A 863 -32.63 -13.79 1.05
N VAL A 864 -33.92 -13.48 1.11
CA VAL A 864 -34.79 -13.45 -0.07
C VAL A 864 -34.24 -12.47 -1.11
N GLY A 865 -34.27 -12.85 -2.39
CA GLY A 865 -33.80 -12.02 -3.50
C GLY A 865 -32.31 -12.10 -3.81
N LEU A 866 -31.51 -12.79 -2.98
CA LEU A 866 -30.07 -12.97 -3.22
C LEU A 866 -29.85 -13.91 -4.43
N PRO A 867 -29.04 -13.51 -5.45
CA PRO A 867 -28.66 -14.39 -6.55
C PRO A 867 -27.65 -15.44 -6.11
N VAL A 868 -27.85 -16.67 -6.60
CA VAL A 868 -27.06 -17.86 -6.24
C VAL A 868 -26.84 -18.76 -7.46
N LEU A 869 -25.78 -19.56 -7.43
CA LEU A 869 -25.69 -20.77 -8.26
C LEU A 869 -26.04 -21.96 -7.37
N ALA A 870 -26.94 -22.83 -7.80
CA ALA A 870 -27.35 -24.00 -7.04
C ALA A 870 -27.33 -25.23 -7.95
N ARG A 871 -26.87 -26.39 -7.44
CA ARG A 871 -26.97 -27.65 -8.20
C ARG A 871 -28.43 -28.05 -8.27
N ARG A 872 -28.98 -28.12 -9.48
CA ARG A 872 -30.35 -28.59 -9.71
C ARG A 872 -30.42 -30.09 -9.45
N VAL A 873 -31.48 -30.57 -8.79
CA VAL A 873 -31.68 -32.02 -8.63
C VAL A 873 -32.28 -32.56 -9.92
N ILE A 874 -31.59 -33.48 -10.60
CA ILE A 874 -32.09 -34.07 -11.85
C ILE A 874 -33.14 -35.14 -11.55
N ASP A 875 -32.83 -36.04 -10.62
CA ASP A 875 -33.71 -37.15 -10.23
C ASP A 875 -33.70 -37.34 -8.71
N LYS A 876 -34.84 -37.06 -8.06
CA LYS A 876 -35.04 -37.33 -6.63
C LYS A 876 -34.97 -38.82 -6.29
N ALA A 877 -35.22 -39.70 -7.26
CA ALA A 877 -35.20 -41.15 -7.08
C ALA A 877 -33.78 -41.76 -7.14
N THR A 878 -32.85 -41.16 -7.91
CA THR A 878 -31.47 -41.68 -8.06
C THR A 878 -30.44 -40.92 -7.24
N GLY A 879 -30.81 -39.77 -6.66
CA GLY A 879 -29.89 -38.91 -5.90
C GLY A 879 -28.83 -38.22 -6.78
N ARG A 880 -28.96 -38.27 -8.11
CA ARG A 880 -28.01 -37.63 -9.03
C ARG A 880 -28.15 -36.11 -9.00
N GLN A 881 -27.12 -35.45 -8.47
CA GLN A 881 -26.95 -34.01 -8.54
C GLN A 881 -26.66 -33.58 -9.99
N GLY A 882 -27.27 -32.47 -10.43
CA GLY A 882 -27.03 -31.86 -11.73
C GLY A 882 -26.02 -30.72 -11.70
N GLU A 883 -25.98 -30.00 -12.82
CA GLU A 883 -25.13 -28.84 -13.01
C GLU A 883 -25.58 -27.65 -12.14
N LEU A 884 -24.63 -26.72 -11.91
CA LEU A 884 -24.88 -25.45 -11.24
C LEU A 884 -25.69 -24.52 -12.15
N GLN A 885 -26.93 -24.23 -11.77
CA GLN A 885 -27.82 -23.31 -12.49
C GLN A 885 -28.07 -22.03 -11.67
N ARG A 886 -28.32 -20.92 -12.36
CA ARG A 886 -28.65 -19.63 -11.72
C ARG A 886 -30.04 -19.69 -11.12
N GLY A 887 -30.13 -19.24 -9.88
CA GLY A 887 -31.39 -19.05 -9.18
C GLY A 887 -31.34 -17.88 -8.22
N VAL A 888 -32.47 -17.62 -7.60
CA VAL A 888 -32.63 -16.60 -6.56
C VAL A 888 -33.18 -17.28 -5.31
N ILE A 889 -32.69 -16.90 -4.14
CA ILE A 889 -33.25 -17.41 -2.88
C ILE A 889 -34.68 -16.87 -2.74
N ALA A 890 -35.67 -17.76 -2.80
CA ALA A 890 -37.06 -17.46 -2.50
C ALA A 890 -37.32 -17.46 -0.99
N GLN A 891 -36.70 -18.39 -0.25
CA GLN A 891 -36.78 -18.44 1.20
C GLN A 891 -35.57 -19.14 1.82
N TYR A 892 -35.06 -18.59 2.93
CA TYR A 892 -34.10 -19.29 3.79
C TYR A 892 -34.51 -19.18 5.26
N LEU A 893 -34.75 -20.33 5.89
CA LEU A 893 -35.11 -20.43 7.30
C LEU A 893 -33.82 -20.64 8.11
N LYS A 894 -33.41 -19.59 8.83
CA LYS A 894 -32.15 -19.60 9.61
C LYS A 894 -32.26 -20.47 10.88
N GLN A 895 -33.43 -20.46 11.52
CA GLN A 895 -33.68 -21.15 12.78
C GLN A 895 -33.54 -22.67 12.63
N PRO A 896 -32.70 -23.35 13.43
CA PRO A 896 -32.43 -24.79 13.26
C PRO A 896 -33.67 -25.70 13.31
N PHE A 897 -34.68 -25.33 14.09
CA PHE A 897 -35.93 -26.10 14.21
C PHE A 897 -36.88 -25.94 13.01
N TYR A 898 -36.72 -24.89 12.21
CA TYR A 898 -37.42 -24.73 10.92
C TYR A 898 -36.58 -25.23 9.74
N ASN A 899 -35.31 -25.58 9.96
CA ASN A 899 -34.38 -26.02 8.93
C ASN A 899 -33.32 -26.97 9.54
N PRO A 900 -33.71 -28.23 9.82
CA PRO A 900 -32.81 -29.23 10.41
C PRO A 900 -31.70 -29.65 9.44
N GLU A 901 -30.68 -30.35 9.94
CA GLU A 901 -29.61 -30.85 9.07
C GLU A 901 -30.05 -32.07 8.23
N PRO A 902 -29.66 -32.18 6.94
CA PRO A 902 -28.89 -31.19 6.19
C PRO A 902 -29.74 -29.97 5.81
N ARG A 903 -29.26 -28.77 6.14
CA ARG A 903 -30.00 -27.52 5.87
C ARG A 903 -30.35 -27.37 4.39
N THR A 904 -31.57 -26.91 4.12
CA THR A 904 -32.05 -26.61 2.77
C THR A 904 -32.29 -25.11 2.56
N VAL A 905 -32.35 -24.72 1.29
CA VAL A 905 -32.66 -23.37 0.82
C VAL A 905 -33.70 -23.48 -0.30
N THR A 906 -34.79 -22.72 -0.23
CA THR A 906 -35.76 -22.67 -1.32
C THR A 906 -35.26 -21.69 -2.38
N VAL A 907 -34.93 -22.19 -3.56
CA VAL A 907 -34.37 -21.44 -4.69
C VAL A 907 -35.39 -21.43 -5.83
N SER A 908 -35.64 -20.27 -6.45
CA SER A 908 -36.29 -20.18 -7.76
C SER A 908 -35.22 -20.23 -8.86
N PHE A 909 -35.25 -21.25 -9.70
CA PHE A 909 -34.37 -21.32 -10.86
C PHE A 909 -34.93 -20.52 -12.04
N ALA A 910 -34.05 -19.83 -12.77
CA ALA A 910 -34.43 -19.24 -14.05
C ALA A 910 -34.81 -20.36 -15.06
N PRO A 911 -35.80 -20.14 -15.95
CA PRO A 911 -36.20 -21.15 -16.92
C PRO A 911 -35.04 -21.49 -17.86
N SER A 912 -34.63 -22.77 -17.86
CA SER A 912 -33.57 -23.27 -18.72
C SER A 912 -33.99 -23.24 -20.19
N SER A 913 -33.23 -22.56 -21.04
CA SER A 913 -33.46 -22.48 -22.50
C SER A 913 -33.43 -23.83 -23.23
N SER A 914 -33.02 -24.92 -22.55
CA SER A 914 -32.95 -26.29 -23.06
C SER A 914 -34.17 -27.17 -22.73
N SER A 915 -35.11 -26.71 -21.89
CA SER A 915 -36.32 -27.49 -21.57
C SER A 915 -37.48 -27.11 -22.50
N SER A 916 -37.81 -28.03 -23.41
CA SER A 916 -38.94 -27.95 -24.35
C SER A 916 -40.23 -27.46 -23.72
N ALA A 917 -40.96 -26.62 -24.44
CA ALA A 917 -42.18 -25.96 -24.00
C ALA A 917 -43.25 -26.91 -23.39
N SER A 918 -43.30 -26.96 -22.06
CA SER A 918 -44.49 -27.37 -21.30
C SER A 918 -45.10 -26.13 -20.63
N SER A 919 -46.36 -25.88 -20.91
CA SER A 919 -47.06 -24.63 -20.59
C SER A 919 -47.37 -24.42 -19.10
N SER A 920 -46.40 -23.92 -18.33
CA SER A 920 -46.67 -23.13 -17.13
C SER A 920 -45.53 -22.15 -16.84
N SER A 921 -45.79 -20.86 -17.04
CA SER A 921 -44.85 -19.74 -16.86
C SER A 921 -44.62 -19.37 -15.38
N LYS A 922 -44.41 -20.36 -14.51
CA LYS A 922 -44.12 -20.17 -13.08
C LYS A 922 -42.70 -20.64 -12.79
N ASP A 923 -41.94 -19.79 -12.10
CA ASP A 923 -40.58 -20.10 -11.65
C ASP A 923 -40.53 -21.46 -10.93
N HIS A 924 -39.58 -22.31 -11.32
CA HIS A 924 -39.39 -23.59 -10.66
C HIS A 924 -38.74 -23.38 -9.28
N LEU A 925 -39.58 -23.45 -8.25
CA LEU A 925 -39.17 -23.44 -6.85
C LEU A 925 -38.73 -24.84 -6.41
N GLU A 926 -37.49 -24.95 -5.93
CA GLU A 926 -36.91 -26.19 -5.44
C GLU A 926 -36.19 -25.99 -4.10
N GLN A 927 -36.24 -27.00 -3.22
CA GLN A 927 -35.43 -27.03 -2.00
C GLN A 927 -34.08 -27.70 -2.30
N VAL A 928 -33.00 -26.92 -2.25
CA VAL A 928 -31.63 -27.36 -2.53
C VAL A 928 -30.85 -27.45 -1.21
N PRO A 929 -30.01 -28.48 -0.97
CA PRO A 929 -29.12 -28.51 0.19
C PRO A 929 -28.16 -27.32 0.21
N LEU A 930 -27.87 -26.78 1.40
CA LEU A 930 -26.96 -25.64 1.57
C LEU A 930 -25.54 -25.92 1.02
N ALA A 931 -25.08 -27.16 1.10
CA ALA A 931 -23.78 -27.59 0.57
C ALA A 931 -23.70 -27.53 -0.97
N ASP A 932 -24.85 -27.57 -1.66
CA ASP A 932 -24.97 -27.55 -3.12
C ASP A 932 -25.21 -26.13 -3.67
N LEU A 933 -25.15 -25.11 -2.81
CA LEU A 933 -25.39 -23.71 -3.12
C LEU A 933 -24.10 -22.89 -3.03
N LEU A 934 -23.84 -22.11 -4.07
CA LEU A 934 -22.77 -21.12 -4.14
C LEU A 934 -23.35 -19.70 -4.07
N ILE A 935 -22.71 -18.86 -3.28
CA ILE A 935 -22.91 -17.41 -3.29
C ILE A 935 -21.81 -16.73 -4.11
N TRP A 936 -22.05 -15.49 -4.51
CA TRP A 936 -20.95 -14.60 -4.87
C TRP A 936 -20.30 -14.03 -3.60
N GLN A 937 -19.07 -14.43 -3.31
CA GLN A 937 -18.29 -13.83 -2.22
C GLN A 937 -17.67 -12.52 -2.70
N ARG A 938 -17.75 -11.48 -1.86
CA ARG A 938 -17.18 -10.15 -2.12
C ARG A 938 -15.83 -9.90 -1.45
N GLN A 939 -15.47 -10.79 -0.53
CA GLN A 939 -14.22 -10.80 0.19
C GLN A 939 -13.96 -12.22 0.73
N TYR A 940 -12.70 -12.50 1.05
CA TYR A 940 -12.28 -13.80 1.59
C TYR A 940 -12.86 -14.09 2.99
N TYR A 941 -12.90 -13.10 3.88
CA TYR A 941 -13.30 -13.28 5.29
C TYR A 941 -14.79 -13.00 5.54
N GLY A 942 -15.43 -13.90 6.30
CA GLY A 942 -16.82 -13.73 6.79
C GLY A 942 -16.96 -12.85 8.05
N PRO A 943 -18.12 -12.88 8.74
CA PRO A 943 -19.23 -13.82 8.55
C PRO A 943 -20.05 -13.60 7.27
N GLU A 944 -20.39 -12.35 6.93
CA GLU A 944 -21.25 -12.05 5.78
C GLU A 944 -20.42 -11.69 4.54
N ARG A 945 -20.07 -12.69 3.70
CA ARG A 945 -19.27 -12.45 2.50
C ARG A 945 -20.07 -11.89 1.31
N THR A 946 -21.40 -11.89 1.36
CA THR A 946 -22.27 -11.42 0.25
C THR A 946 -22.41 -9.91 0.17
N VAL A 947 -22.27 -9.19 1.28
CA VAL A 947 -22.52 -7.74 1.38
C VAL A 947 -21.19 -6.98 1.34
N GLY A 948 -21.08 -5.98 0.47
CA GLY A 948 -19.88 -5.17 0.31
C GLY A 948 -19.55 -4.32 1.53
N GLU A 949 -18.30 -3.88 1.64
CA GLU A 949 -17.88 -2.99 2.73
C GLU A 949 -18.35 -1.56 2.50
N LYS A 950 -18.99 -0.97 3.52
CA LYS A 950 -19.59 0.37 3.47
C LYS A 950 -18.72 1.36 4.23
N SER A 951 -18.22 2.38 3.54
CA SER A 951 -17.63 3.57 4.16
C SER A 951 -18.68 4.44 4.86
N ARG A 952 -18.21 5.23 5.83
CA ARG A 952 -19.01 6.16 6.63
C ARG A 952 -18.38 7.56 6.61
N LYS A 953 -19.24 8.57 6.67
CA LYS A 953 -18.87 9.99 6.70
C LYS A 953 -17.91 10.26 7.86
N LEU A 954 -16.76 10.86 7.57
CA LEU A 954 -15.80 11.23 8.61
C LEU A 954 -16.31 12.44 9.39
N ASN A 955 -16.33 12.32 10.71
CA ASN A 955 -16.60 13.44 11.61
C ASN A 955 -15.29 14.16 11.95
N PHE A 956 -15.15 15.41 11.49
CA PHE A 956 -13.98 16.25 11.81
C PHE A 956 -14.06 16.88 13.22
N GLN A 957 -15.19 16.75 13.91
CA GLN A 957 -15.38 17.23 15.28
C GLN A 957 -15.25 16.06 16.27
N SER A 958 -14.57 16.30 17.40
CA SER A 958 -14.37 15.30 18.45
C SER A 958 -15.60 15.03 19.30
N ARG A 959 -16.51 16.02 19.43
CA ARG A 959 -17.78 15.88 20.14
C ARG A 959 -18.84 15.33 19.19
N ARG A 960 -19.51 14.26 19.62
CA ARG A 960 -20.60 13.60 18.91
C ARG A 960 -21.68 13.26 19.93
N TYR A 961 -22.92 13.30 19.51
CA TYR A 961 -24.09 13.13 20.37
C TYR A 961 -24.97 12.00 19.86
N ILE A 962 -25.61 11.29 20.79
CA ILE A 962 -26.63 10.28 20.49
C ILE A 962 -27.83 10.55 21.41
N ASN A 963 -29.03 10.48 20.85
CA ASN A 963 -30.25 10.49 21.65
C ASN A 963 -30.38 9.14 22.36
N ALA A 964 -30.25 9.12 23.69
CA ALA A 964 -30.33 7.89 24.48
C ALA A 964 -31.75 7.32 24.56
N ALA A 965 -32.79 8.11 24.29
CA ALA A 965 -34.18 7.68 24.27
C ALA A 965 -34.64 7.17 22.89
N ASP A 966 -33.97 7.60 21.82
CA ASP A 966 -34.18 7.10 20.45
C ASP A 966 -32.85 7.10 19.68
N PRO A 967 -31.99 6.08 19.92
CA PRO A 967 -30.65 6.02 19.34
C PRO A 967 -30.64 5.76 17.83
N THR A 968 -31.76 5.27 17.28
CA THR A 968 -31.95 4.99 15.85
C THR A 968 -32.67 6.12 15.10
N GLY A 969 -33.18 7.14 15.81
CA GLY A 969 -33.93 8.25 15.22
C GLY A 969 -35.28 7.85 14.60
N LEU A 970 -35.92 6.79 15.08
CA LEU A 970 -37.17 6.26 14.50
C LEU A 970 -38.44 6.99 14.97
N ARG A 971 -38.38 7.74 16.08
CA ARG A 971 -39.49 8.54 16.62
C ARG A 971 -39.61 9.91 15.98
N ASP A 972 -38.50 10.46 15.49
CA ASP A 972 -38.57 11.58 14.56
C ASP A 972 -39.28 11.07 13.30
N GLY A 973 -40.48 11.62 13.02
CA GLY A 973 -41.38 11.22 11.93
C GLY A 973 -40.85 11.50 10.51
N LYS A 974 -39.54 11.45 10.32
CA LYS A 974 -38.78 11.66 9.10
C LYS A 974 -38.14 10.36 8.58
N ASN A 975 -37.84 9.39 9.48
CA ASN A 975 -37.04 8.22 9.10
C ASN A 975 -37.86 7.02 8.55
N ASN A 976 -39.17 6.96 8.81
CA ASN A 976 -40.08 6.00 8.13
C ASN A 976 -40.58 6.58 6.80
N ALA A 977 -39.65 6.82 5.87
CA ALA A 977 -39.88 7.55 4.62
C ALA A 977 -40.73 6.80 3.55
N SER A 978 -41.20 5.58 3.83
CA SER A 978 -42.17 4.89 2.95
C SER A 978 -43.60 5.41 3.10
N GLU A 979 -43.92 6.13 4.18
CA GLU A 979 -45.24 6.72 4.43
C GLU A 979 -45.17 8.18 4.92
N SER A 980 -44.01 8.86 4.78
CA SER A 980 -43.80 10.24 5.27
C SER A 980 -44.42 11.32 4.37
N GLY A 981 -45.70 11.19 4.05
CA GLY A 981 -46.53 12.38 3.89
C GLY A 981 -46.59 13.12 5.23
N VAL A 982 -46.69 14.45 5.21
CA VAL A 982 -47.00 15.23 6.44
C VAL A 982 -48.27 14.63 7.04
N HIS A 983 -48.19 14.06 8.23
CA HIS A 983 -49.32 13.32 8.77
C HIS A 983 -50.45 14.30 9.01
N PHE A 984 -51.70 13.94 8.70
CA PHE A 984 -52.80 14.90 8.78
C PHE A 984 -52.99 15.48 10.20
N LEU A 985 -52.55 14.74 11.23
CA LEU A 985 -52.50 15.20 12.63
C LEU A 985 -51.36 16.18 12.97
N ASP A 986 -50.34 16.33 12.13
CA ASP A 986 -49.26 17.31 12.36
C ASP A 986 -49.79 18.74 12.41
N LYS A 987 -50.93 19.01 11.73
CA LYS A 987 -51.70 20.26 11.81
C LYS A 987 -52.13 20.61 13.25
N TYR A 988 -52.27 19.62 14.12
CA TYR A 988 -52.69 19.78 15.52
C TYR A 988 -51.53 19.62 16.52
N LYS A 989 -50.29 19.37 16.06
CA LYS A 989 -49.13 19.35 16.95
C LYS A 989 -48.84 20.75 17.45
N VAL A 990 -49.11 20.99 18.74
CA VAL A 990 -48.71 22.22 19.43
C VAL A 990 -47.18 22.25 19.48
N HIS A 991 -46.57 23.17 18.73
CA HIS A 991 -45.12 23.40 18.71
C HIS A 991 -44.68 24.13 19.98
N SER A 992 -44.87 23.49 21.14
CA SER A 992 -44.43 24.03 22.43
C SER A 992 -42.91 23.86 22.59
N ALA A 993 -42.27 24.82 23.26
CA ALA A 993 -40.83 24.77 23.56
C ALA A 993 -40.43 23.60 24.48
N GLN A 994 -41.40 22.89 25.06
CA GLN A 994 -41.19 21.73 25.93
C GLN A 994 -40.71 20.50 25.14
N ALA A 995 -41.35 20.21 23.99
CA ALA A 995 -41.06 19.00 23.21
C ALA A 995 -39.65 19.02 22.59
N THR A 996 -39.15 20.21 22.22
CA THR A 996 -37.77 20.39 21.77
C THR A 996 -36.76 20.30 22.92
N ALA A 997 -37.15 20.71 24.13
CA ALA A 997 -36.30 20.57 25.32
C ALA A 997 -36.12 19.08 25.72
N ASP A 998 -37.17 18.26 25.65
CA ASP A 998 -37.10 16.84 26.00
C ASP A 998 -36.19 16.03 25.05
N ALA A 999 -36.22 16.37 23.75
CA ALA A 999 -35.30 15.79 22.75
C ALA A 999 -33.83 16.20 23.00
N LEU A 1000 -33.59 17.43 23.48
CA LEU A 1000 -32.24 17.90 23.82
C LEU A 1000 -31.75 17.33 25.16
N GLN A 1001 -32.62 17.14 26.16
CA GLN A 1001 -32.29 16.51 27.45
C GLN A 1001 -31.88 15.04 27.30
N SER A 1002 -32.40 14.35 26.28
CA SER A 1002 -32.09 12.94 26.00
C SER A 1002 -30.84 12.75 25.13
N GLN A 1003 -30.27 13.81 24.56
CA GLN A 1003 -28.97 13.76 23.89
C GLN A 1003 -27.82 13.68 24.90
N LYS A 1004 -27.02 12.63 24.80
CA LYS A 1004 -25.78 12.45 25.57
C LYS A 1004 -24.57 12.62 24.68
N GLU A 1005 -23.46 13.13 25.22
CA GLU A 1005 -22.20 13.04 24.49
C GLU A 1005 -21.76 11.57 24.46
N VAL A 1006 -21.19 11.13 23.33
CA VAL A 1006 -20.65 9.78 23.15
C VAL A 1006 -19.65 9.38 24.26
N SER A 1007 -19.00 10.36 24.90
CA SER A 1007 -18.09 10.13 26.02
C SER A 1007 -18.76 9.71 27.34
N GLU A 1008 -20.09 9.88 27.47
CA GLU A 1008 -20.89 9.59 28.67
C GLU A 1008 -21.57 8.21 28.62
N ILE A 1009 -21.54 7.54 27.47
CA ILE A 1009 -22.26 6.27 27.23
C ILE A 1009 -21.58 5.09 27.94
N ASP A 1010 -20.24 5.03 27.91
CA ASP A 1010 -19.43 4.01 28.56
C ASP A 1010 -18.37 4.63 29.50
N THR A 1011 -17.80 3.83 30.41
CA THR A 1011 -16.66 4.24 31.25
C THR A 1011 -15.54 3.22 31.17
N TRP A 1012 -14.28 3.68 31.19
CA TRP A 1012 -13.11 2.80 31.10
C TRP A 1012 -12.69 2.30 32.49
N SER A 1013 -12.93 1.03 32.77
CA SER A 1013 -12.66 0.38 34.05
C SER A 1013 -11.25 -0.20 34.15
N ARG A 1014 -10.54 0.18 35.21
CA ARG A 1014 -9.24 -0.44 35.57
C ARG A 1014 -9.38 -1.93 35.90
N LYS A 1015 -10.56 -2.44 36.28
CA LYS A 1015 -10.76 -3.84 36.66
C LYS A 1015 -11.05 -4.78 35.48
N HIS A 1016 -11.57 -4.25 34.36
CA HIS A 1016 -12.09 -5.07 33.25
C HIS A 1016 -11.56 -4.68 31.88
N ASP A 1017 -11.21 -3.41 31.66
CA ASP A 1017 -10.80 -2.91 30.34
C ASP A 1017 -9.29 -2.75 30.23
N SER A 1018 -8.63 -2.24 31.28
CA SER A 1018 -7.17 -2.20 31.35
C SER A 1018 -6.49 -3.58 31.35
N PRO A 1019 -6.95 -4.60 32.11
CA PRO A 1019 -6.38 -5.95 32.09
C PRO A 1019 -7.04 -6.86 31.04
N ARG A 1020 -7.84 -6.31 30.12
CA ARG A 1020 -8.62 -7.10 29.16
C ARG A 1020 -7.69 -7.95 28.30
N SER A 1021 -8.09 -9.20 28.08
CA SER A 1021 -7.41 -10.13 27.20
C SER A 1021 -7.82 -9.95 25.74
N GLU A 1022 -6.92 -10.28 24.83
CA GLU A 1022 -7.14 -10.19 23.39
C GLU A 1022 -8.25 -11.16 22.96
N ASN A 1023 -9.02 -10.77 21.95
CA ASN A 1023 -9.99 -11.65 21.29
C ASN A 1023 -9.35 -12.56 20.23
N PHE A 1024 -8.09 -12.31 19.87
CA PHE A 1024 -7.25 -13.15 19.00
C PHE A 1024 -6.13 -13.82 19.81
N ARG A 1025 -5.40 -14.77 19.20
CA ARG A 1025 -4.22 -15.39 19.82
C ARG A 1025 -2.98 -14.53 19.52
N PRO A 1026 -2.32 -13.91 20.52
CA PRO A 1026 -1.15 -13.07 20.28
C PRO A 1026 0.03 -13.90 19.75
N LEU A 1027 0.89 -13.25 18.95
CA LEU A 1027 2.12 -13.87 18.44
C LEU A 1027 3.11 -14.16 19.58
N SER A 1028 3.33 -13.16 20.42
CA SER A 1028 4.10 -13.21 21.67
C SER A 1028 3.52 -12.18 22.64
N ILE A 1029 3.76 -12.35 23.94
CA ILE A 1029 3.40 -11.38 24.99
C ILE A 1029 4.62 -10.85 25.74
N ASN A 1030 5.84 -11.09 25.23
CA ASN A 1030 7.08 -10.73 25.92
C ASN A 1030 7.31 -9.20 26.06
N ASP A 1031 6.55 -8.37 25.32
CA ASP A 1031 6.54 -6.91 25.46
C ASP A 1031 5.49 -6.39 26.46
N ARG A 1032 4.54 -7.24 26.92
CA ARG A 1032 3.46 -6.90 27.86
C ARG A 1032 3.96 -6.85 29.31
N GLN A 1033 4.48 -5.68 29.71
CA GLN A 1033 4.92 -5.39 31.09
C GLN A 1033 3.79 -5.42 32.15
N ASP A 1034 2.54 -5.52 31.71
CA ASP A 1034 1.33 -5.62 32.52
C ASP A 1034 0.91 -7.07 32.84
N TYR A 1035 1.51 -8.07 32.16
CA TYR A 1035 1.27 -9.50 32.36
C TYR A 1035 1.44 -9.92 33.82
N VAL A 1036 0.42 -10.58 34.37
CA VAL A 1036 0.23 -10.94 35.79
C VAL A 1036 0.16 -9.73 36.74
N ARG A 1037 1.15 -8.84 36.69
CA ARG A 1037 1.36 -7.73 37.63
C ARG A 1037 0.24 -6.69 37.67
N GLN A 1038 -0.39 -6.41 36.52
CA GLN A 1038 -1.54 -5.48 36.45
C GLN A 1038 -2.86 -6.21 36.16
N GLY A 1039 -2.86 -7.55 36.23
CA GLY A 1039 -4.03 -8.39 36.01
C GLY A 1039 -4.27 -8.81 34.56
N TYR A 1040 -3.40 -8.45 33.61
CA TYR A 1040 -3.47 -9.00 32.26
C TYR A 1040 -3.09 -10.48 32.27
N PHE A 1041 -4.00 -11.32 31.77
CA PHE A 1041 -3.80 -12.74 31.52
C PHE A 1041 -4.31 -13.06 30.12
N HIS A 1042 -3.48 -13.69 29.29
CA HIS A 1042 -3.88 -14.08 27.94
C HIS A 1042 -5.07 -15.06 27.97
N ARG A 1043 -6.07 -14.84 27.11
CA ARG A 1043 -7.20 -15.78 26.96
C ARG A 1043 -6.83 -17.01 26.13
N TYR A 1044 -5.96 -16.80 25.15
CA TYR A 1044 -5.42 -17.84 24.27
C TYR A 1044 -3.92 -17.87 24.47
N THR A 1045 -3.36 -19.06 24.69
CA THR A 1045 -1.90 -19.25 24.83
C THR A 1045 -1.17 -18.65 23.62
N PRO A 1046 -0.17 -17.78 23.81
CA PRO A 1046 0.60 -17.17 22.72
C PRO A 1046 1.19 -18.19 21.74
N TRP A 1047 1.37 -17.79 20.47
CA TRP A 1047 1.93 -18.67 19.44
C TRP A 1047 3.39 -19.10 19.73
N ASP A 1048 4.24 -18.18 20.20
CA ASP A 1048 5.61 -18.46 20.60
C ASP A 1048 5.70 -19.49 21.74
N TRP A 1049 4.76 -19.46 22.69
CA TRP A 1049 4.70 -20.43 23.78
C TRP A 1049 4.21 -21.80 23.31
N ILE A 1050 3.25 -21.88 22.37
CA ILE A 1050 2.87 -23.15 21.74
C ILE A 1050 4.07 -23.75 21.01
N ALA A 1051 4.72 -22.98 20.15
CA ALA A 1051 5.86 -23.44 19.37
C ALA A 1051 6.99 -23.95 20.28
N THR A 1052 7.22 -23.29 21.42
CA THR A 1052 8.22 -23.70 22.42
C THR A 1052 7.83 -25.02 23.11
N GLN A 1053 6.57 -25.19 23.50
CA GLN A 1053 6.08 -26.42 24.16
C GLN A 1053 5.98 -27.61 23.19
N GLU A 1054 5.60 -27.35 21.93
CA GLU A 1054 5.51 -28.37 20.88
C GLU A 1054 6.90 -28.82 20.40
N ALA A 1055 7.88 -27.92 20.32
CA ALA A 1055 9.25 -28.24 19.94
C ALA A 1055 10.08 -28.95 21.03
N ASP A 1056 9.67 -28.82 22.31
CA ASP A 1056 10.35 -29.48 23.45
C ASP A 1056 10.11 -31.01 23.47
N GLN A 1057 8.96 -31.48 22.96
CA GLN A 1057 8.55 -32.88 23.06
C GLN A 1057 8.78 -33.64 21.74
N PRO A 1058 9.39 -34.85 21.76
CA PRO A 1058 9.63 -35.62 20.55
C PRO A 1058 8.34 -36.27 20.01
N LEU A 1059 8.12 -36.18 18.70
CA LEU A 1059 7.04 -36.91 18.03
C LEU A 1059 7.33 -38.42 18.01
N LEU A 1060 6.37 -39.23 18.44
CA LEU A 1060 6.53 -40.69 18.47
C LEU A 1060 6.28 -41.29 17.07
N TRP A 1061 7.30 -41.91 16.48
CA TRP A 1061 7.26 -42.45 15.11
C TRP A 1061 5.99 -43.25 14.76
N HIS A 1062 5.50 -44.08 15.67
CA HIS A 1062 4.30 -44.92 15.44
C HIS A 1062 2.98 -44.13 15.32
N GLN A 1063 2.96 -42.84 15.68
CA GLN A 1063 1.79 -41.96 15.50
C GLN A 1063 1.60 -41.52 14.04
N LEU A 1064 2.65 -41.62 13.19
CA LEU A 1064 2.58 -41.25 11.77
C LEU A 1064 1.67 -42.19 10.95
N ARG A 1065 1.44 -43.42 11.43
CA ARG A 1065 0.50 -44.42 10.85
C ARG A 1065 0.64 -44.61 9.33
N THR A 1066 1.87 -44.88 8.87
CA THR A 1066 2.19 -45.20 7.48
C THR A 1066 2.01 -46.69 7.19
N ASP A 1067 0.76 -47.15 7.05
CA ASP A 1067 0.42 -48.53 6.72
C ASP A 1067 0.23 -48.70 5.20
N ASP A 1068 1.32 -48.80 4.44
CA ASP A 1068 1.33 -48.83 2.97
C ASP A 1068 1.28 -50.26 2.36
N ILE A 1069 1.90 -51.24 3.01
CA ILE A 1069 1.92 -52.66 2.58
C ILE A 1069 0.64 -53.41 3.01
N GLY A 1070 0.05 -53.02 4.14
CA GLY A 1070 -1.06 -53.73 4.78
C GLY A 1070 -0.65 -54.70 5.92
N PRO A 1071 -1.62 -55.35 6.58
CA PRO A 1071 -1.35 -56.15 7.79
C PRO A 1071 -0.60 -57.45 7.49
N SER A 1072 0.53 -57.66 8.17
CA SER A 1072 1.27 -58.93 8.08
C SER A 1072 0.59 -60.03 8.90
N TYR A 1073 -0.33 -60.76 8.27
CA TYR A 1073 -1.13 -61.82 8.91
C TYR A 1073 -0.30 -62.94 9.56
N HIS A 1074 0.79 -63.37 8.92
CA HIS A 1074 1.57 -64.53 9.37
C HIS A 1074 2.79 -64.18 10.23
N HIS A 1075 3.51 -63.10 9.91
CA HIS A 1075 4.78 -62.78 10.58
C HIS A 1075 4.60 -61.86 11.79
N SER A 1076 3.72 -60.85 11.72
CA SER A 1076 3.56 -59.90 12.84
C SER A 1076 3.11 -60.55 14.17
N PRO A 1077 2.15 -61.50 14.19
CA PRO A 1077 1.80 -62.21 15.42
C PRO A 1077 2.95 -63.08 15.94
N ASN A 1078 3.67 -63.75 15.02
CA ASN A 1078 4.68 -64.77 15.31
C ASN A 1078 6.13 -64.24 15.37
N ARG A 1079 6.31 -62.91 15.47
CA ARG A 1079 7.62 -62.26 15.50
C ARG A 1079 8.44 -62.60 16.75
N TYR A 1080 9.75 -62.38 16.68
CA TYR A 1080 10.74 -62.77 17.69
C TYR A 1080 10.35 -62.46 19.15
N TRP A 1081 10.55 -63.44 20.04
CA TRP A 1081 9.97 -63.50 21.39
C TRP A 1081 10.15 -62.23 22.26
N ARG A 1082 11.27 -61.51 22.11
CA ARG A 1082 11.53 -60.27 22.86
C ARG A 1082 10.50 -59.18 22.55
N PHE A 1083 10.07 -59.11 21.29
CA PHE A 1083 9.16 -58.09 20.77
C PHE A 1083 7.77 -58.66 20.41
N LYS A 1084 7.51 -59.96 20.63
CA LYS A 1084 6.30 -60.68 20.17
C LYS A 1084 5.00 -59.97 20.52
N ALA A 1085 3.95 -60.24 19.74
CA ALA A 1085 2.59 -59.91 20.17
C ALA A 1085 2.32 -60.68 21.46
N ARG A 1086 2.22 -60.00 22.59
CA ARG A 1086 1.94 -60.65 23.88
C ARG A 1086 0.42 -60.79 24.02
N PRO A 1087 -0.13 -62.00 24.09
CA PRO A 1087 -1.52 -62.15 24.46
C PRO A 1087 -1.75 -61.66 25.90
N HIS A 1088 -2.99 -61.23 26.16
CA HIS A 1088 -3.38 -60.61 27.42
C HIS A 1088 -4.86 -60.88 27.71
N GLY A 1089 -5.25 -60.86 28.99
CA GLY A 1089 -6.63 -61.06 29.43
C GLY A 1089 -7.02 -62.52 29.54
N TYR A 1090 -7.96 -62.98 28.71
CA TYR A 1090 -8.52 -64.33 28.78
C TYR A 1090 -7.50 -65.41 28.40
N ILE A 1091 -7.51 -66.55 29.11
CA ILE A 1091 -6.64 -67.72 28.83
C ILE A 1091 -6.73 -68.17 27.36
N ARG A 1092 -7.91 -68.07 26.72
CA ARG A 1092 -8.10 -68.39 25.28
C ARG A 1092 -7.20 -67.58 24.33
N ASN A 1093 -6.74 -66.40 24.75
CA ASN A 1093 -5.84 -65.55 23.97
C ASN A 1093 -4.40 -66.08 24.04
N PHE A 1094 -4.04 -66.81 25.10
CA PHE A 1094 -2.73 -67.40 25.36
C PHE A 1094 -2.57 -68.78 24.72
N GLU A 1095 -3.19 -69.04 23.57
CA GLU A 1095 -3.25 -70.39 23.00
C GLU A 1095 -1.86 -71.01 22.72
N ASN A 1096 -0.87 -70.17 22.39
CA ASN A 1096 0.50 -70.62 22.16
C ASN A 1096 1.20 -70.90 23.50
N GLU A 1097 1.12 -69.98 24.46
CA GLU A 1097 1.68 -70.18 25.80
C GLU A 1097 1.03 -71.36 26.55
N VAL A 1098 -0.24 -71.69 26.27
CA VAL A 1098 -0.92 -72.87 26.80
C VAL A 1098 -0.36 -74.17 26.19
N ARG A 1099 -0.09 -74.20 24.88
CA ARG A 1099 0.58 -75.35 24.24
C ARG A 1099 2.00 -75.52 24.78
N ASP A 1100 2.76 -74.43 24.86
CA ASP A 1100 4.12 -74.41 25.43
C ASP A 1100 4.12 -74.91 26.88
N LEU A 1101 3.16 -74.46 27.69
CA LEU A 1101 3.00 -74.89 29.10
C LEU A 1101 2.66 -76.37 29.22
N PHE A 1102 1.71 -76.89 28.41
CA PHE A 1102 1.38 -78.32 28.45
C PHE A 1102 2.56 -79.19 28.01
N GLN A 1103 3.27 -78.81 26.94
CA GLN A 1103 4.49 -79.51 26.49
C GLN A 1103 5.58 -79.51 27.58
N TYR A 1104 5.76 -78.38 28.26
CA TYR A 1104 6.73 -78.23 29.36
C TYR A 1104 6.35 -79.07 30.60
N VAL A 1105 5.08 -79.04 31.01
CA VAL A 1105 4.58 -79.79 32.17
C VAL A 1105 4.65 -81.30 31.94
N ASP A 1106 4.25 -81.76 30.75
CA ASP A 1106 4.33 -83.18 30.37
C ASP A 1106 5.78 -83.67 30.34
N GLY A 1107 6.69 -82.92 29.69
CA GLY A 1107 8.10 -83.28 29.60
C GLY A 1107 8.88 -83.30 30.92
N ILE A 1108 8.36 -82.68 31.99
CA ILE A 1108 9.06 -82.54 33.29
C ILE A 1108 8.38 -83.31 34.43
N THR A 1109 7.11 -83.73 34.27
CA THR A 1109 6.35 -84.40 35.34
C THR A 1109 6.34 -85.92 35.14
N PRO A 1110 7.17 -86.72 35.85
CA PRO A 1110 7.18 -88.16 35.64
C PRO A 1110 5.86 -88.77 36.13
N TRP A 1111 5.27 -89.63 35.30
CA TRP A 1111 3.99 -90.30 35.59
C TRP A 1111 3.98 -91.01 36.96
N GLU A 1112 5.12 -91.57 37.39
CA GLU A 1112 5.30 -92.19 38.71
C GLU A 1112 4.95 -91.27 39.90
N LYS A 1113 5.15 -89.95 39.77
CA LYS A 1113 4.75 -88.98 40.79
C LYS A 1113 3.27 -88.64 40.68
N ALA A 1114 2.75 -88.48 39.46
CA ALA A 1114 1.34 -88.19 39.19
C ALA A 1114 0.40 -89.31 39.68
N LYS A 1115 0.80 -90.58 39.53
CA LYS A 1115 0.10 -91.79 40.02
C LYS A 1115 -0.33 -91.73 41.51
N LYS A 1116 0.29 -90.87 42.33
CA LYS A 1116 0.03 -90.76 43.77
C LYS A 1116 -1.10 -89.79 44.12
N ILE A 1117 -1.55 -88.97 43.18
CA ILE A 1117 -2.69 -88.06 43.37
C ILE A 1117 -3.98 -88.90 43.39
N ARG A 1118 -4.81 -88.73 44.42
CA ARG A 1118 -6.06 -89.47 44.61
C ARG A 1118 -7.26 -88.55 44.50
N THR A 1119 -8.36 -89.05 43.93
CA THR A 1119 -9.62 -88.30 43.85
C THR A 1119 -10.52 -88.58 45.06
N TYR A 1120 -11.46 -87.67 45.35
CA TYR A 1120 -12.32 -87.78 46.53
C TYR A 1120 -13.20 -89.04 46.57
N TRP A 1121 -13.56 -89.63 45.42
CA TRP A 1121 -14.41 -90.82 45.39
C TRP A 1121 -13.60 -92.10 45.66
N GLU A 1122 -12.37 -92.21 45.14
CA GLU A 1122 -11.43 -93.32 45.42
C GLU A 1122 -11.16 -93.47 46.93
N VAL A 1123 -11.02 -92.33 47.63
CA VAL A 1123 -10.84 -92.34 49.09
C VAL A 1123 -12.14 -92.71 49.81
N ARG A 1124 -13.29 -92.19 49.34
CA ARG A 1124 -14.60 -92.38 49.99
C ARG A 1124 -15.25 -93.75 49.74
N GLU A 1125 -14.77 -94.53 48.78
CA GLU A 1125 -15.20 -95.91 48.53
C GLU A 1125 -15.13 -96.78 49.81
N HIS A 1126 -14.17 -96.46 50.69
CA HIS A 1126 -13.93 -97.14 51.96
C HIS A 1126 -14.86 -96.70 53.12
N HIS A 1127 -15.79 -95.76 52.89
CA HIS A 1127 -16.79 -95.35 53.89
C HIS A 1127 -17.92 -96.40 54.00
N PRO A 1128 -18.43 -96.75 55.19
CA PRO A 1128 -19.43 -97.83 55.36
C PRO A 1128 -20.79 -97.59 54.69
N MET A 1129 -21.07 -96.35 54.26
CA MET A 1129 -22.19 -96.01 53.39
C MET A 1129 -21.68 -94.97 52.37
N PRO A 1130 -21.01 -95.39 51.28
CA PRO A 1130 -20.30 -94.47 50.39
C PRO A 1130 -21.23 -93.89 49.31
N GLN A 1131 -22.34 -94.59 49.03
CA GLN A 1131 -23.34 -94.22 48.03
C GLN A 1131 -24.73 -94.15 48.66
N PHE A 1132 -25.36 -93.00 48.54
CA PHE A 1132 -26.78 -92.80 48.80
C PHE A 1132 -27.28 -91.63 47.96
N ASN A 1133 -28.55 -91.66 47.55
CA ASN A 1133 -29.13 -90.58 46.78
C ASN A 1133 -29.46 -89.42 47.72
N ARG A 1134 -28.92 -88.24 47.41
CA ARG A 1134 -29.26 -86.98 48.06
C ARG A 1134 -30.73 -86.59 47.76
N PRO A 1135 -31.39 -85.80 48.63
CA PRO A 1135 -32.82 -85.46 48.52
C PRO A 1135 -33.28 -84.90 47.17
N GLN A 1136 -32.40 -84.30 46.37
CA GLN A 1136 -32.76 -83.47 45.21
C GLN A 1136 -33.43 -84.22 44.04
N VAL A 1137 -33.17 -85.52 43.83
CA VAL A 1137 -33.63 -86.23 42.61
C VAL A 1137 -34.12 -87.64 42.92
N ALA A 1138 -33.23 -88.49 43.47
CA ALA A 1138 -33.44 -89.93 43.53
C ALA A 1138 -33.64 -90.46 44.96
N ILE A 1139 -34.08 -89.63 45.91
CA ILE A 1139 -34.31 -90.04 47.31
C ILE A 1139 -35.31 -91.19 47.45
N HIS A 1140 -36.35 -91.21 46.61
CA HIS A 1140 -37.33 -92.29 46.51
C HIS A 1140 -36.72 -93.61 45.96
N ARG A 1141 -35.48 -93.58 45.47
CA ARG A 1141 -34.70 -94.76 45.06
C ARG A 1141 -33.69 -95.21 46.11
N ASN A 1142 -33.64 -94.57 47.27
CA ASN A 1142 -32.85 -95.09 48.39
C ASN A 1142 -33.48 -96.39 48.89
N GLN A 1143 -32.75 -97.49 48.74
CA GLN A 1143 -33.18 -98.81 49.20
C GLN A 1143 -32.59 -99.10 50.57
N MET A 1144 -33.28 -99.92 51.37
CA MET A 1144 -32.78 -100.38 52.67
C MET A 1144 -31.42 -101.10 52.57
N GLY A 1145 -31.10 -101.71 51.42
CA GLY A 1145 -29.79 -102.32 51.17
C GLY A 1145 -28.60 -101.36 51.09
N LEU A 1146 -28.85 -100.03 51.02
CA LEU A 1146 -27.80 -99.01 51.15
C LEU A 1146 -27.44 -98.73 52.62
N LEU A 1147 -28.32 -99.06 53.56
CA LEU A 1147 -28.04 -98.92 54.98
C LEU A 1147 -27.17 -100.10 55.44
N PRO A 1148 -25.99 -99.88 56.05
CA PRO A 1148 -25.13 -100.94 56.54
C PRO A 1148 -25.67 -101.53 57.85
N ALA A 1149 -26.88 -102.09 57.81
CA ALA A 1149 -27.63 -102.51 59.00
C ALA A 1149 -26.92 -103.61 59.81
N GLN A 1150 -26.00 -104.35 59.20
CA GLN A 1150 -25.12 -105.30 59.87
C GLN A 1150 -24.07 -104.64 60.79
N MET A 1151 -23.71 -103.38 60.53
CA MET A 1151 -22.71 -102.62 61.28
C MET A 1151 -23.28 -101.91 62.52
N TRP A 1152 -24.58 -102.02 62.77
CA TRP A 1152 -25.20 -101.50 63.98
C TRP A 1152 -26.20 -102.49 64.57
N ASP A 1153 -26.54 -102.30 65.82
CA ASP A 1153 -27.59 -103.07 66.49
C ASP A 1153 -28.83 -102.18 66.69
N THR A 1154 -30.02 -102.76 66.51
CA THR A 1154 -31.31 -102.08 66.71
C THR A 1154 -32.04 -102.55 67.96
N ASP A 1155 -32.74 -101.63 68.64
CA ASP A 1155 -33.70 -101.98 69.68
C ASP A 1155 -34.99 -102.53 69.02
N LYS A 1156 -35.39 -103.73 69.44
CA LYS A 1156 -36.55 -104.45 68.93
C LYS A 1156 -37.88 -103.76 69.23
N LYS A 1157 -37.97 -102.92 70.27
CA LYS A 1157 -39.22 -102.21 70.63
C LYS A 1157 -39.39 -100.90 69.87
N THR A 1158 -38.33 -100.10 69.75
CA THR A 1158 -38.42 -98.76 69.13
C THR A 1158 -38.02 -98.72 67.66
N GLY A 1159 -37.39 -99.78 67.13
CA GLY A 1159 -36.84 -99.81 65.77
C GLY A 1159 -35.65 -98.89 65.55
N ARG A 1160 -35.15 -98.23 66.60
CA ARG A 1160 -34.01 -97.31 66.54
C ARG A 1160 -32.69 -98.05 66.72
N VAL A 1161 -31.62 -97.50 66.16
CA VAL A 1161 -30.25 -97.97 66.41
C VAL A 1161 -29.86 -97.67 67.86
N LYS A 1162 -29.38 -98.68 68.60
CA LYS A 1162 -28.87 -98.53 69.97
C LYS A 1162 -27.35 -98.33 70.03
N SER A 1163 -26.60 -98.91 69.09
CA SER A 1163 -25.13 -98.91 69.08
C SER A 1163 -24.59 -99.29 67.70
N VAL A 1164 -23.39 -98.80 67.36
CA VAL A 1164 -22.66 -99.13 66.12
C VAL A 1164 -21.44 -100.00 66.49
N LYS A 1165 -21.06 -100.94 65.62
CA LYS A 1165 -19.91 -101.84 65.79
C LYS A 1165 -18.62 -101.17 65.32
N ASP A 1166 -17.45 -101.67 65.75
CA ASP A 1166 -16.16 -101.23 65.23
C ASP A 1166 -16.08 -101.53 63.72
N SER A 1167 -15.76 -100.52 62.92
CA SER A 1167 -15.72 -100.60 61.46
C SER A 1167 -14.31 -100.79 60.89
N VAL A 1168 -13.27 -100.81 61.72
CA VAL A 1168 -11.86 -100.72 61.26
C VAL A 1168 -11.10 -102.01 61.50
N ARG A 1169 -11.27 -102.68 62.65
CA ARG A 1169 -10.47 -103.86 63.01
C ARG A 1169 -10.64 -105.06 62.08
N ASP A 1170 -11.87 -105.30 61.64
CA ASP A 1170 -12.23 -106.47 60.84
C ASP A 1170 -12.36 -106.15 59.33
N TYR A 1171 -11.96 -104.94 58.92
CA TYR A 1171 -12.11 -104.46 57.56
C TYR A 1171 -10.98 -104.96 56.64
N GLN A 1172 -11.35 -105.65 55.57
CA GLN A 1172 -10.43 -106.16 54.54
C GLN A 1172 -10.81 -105.57 53.18
N THR A 1173 -9.83 -105.00 52.47
CA THR A 1173 -9.98 -104.48 51.11
C THR A 1173 -8.80 -104.91 50.25
N VAL A 1174 -9.08 -105.31 49.00
CA VAL A 1174 -8.05 -105.68 48.01
C VAL A 1174 -7.51 -104.42 47.30
N SER A 1175 -8.19 -103.28 47.43
CA SER A 1175 -7.90 -102.02 46.73
C SER A 1175 -7.70 -100.83 47.68
N PRO A 1176 -6.67 -100.85 48.57
CA PRO A 1176 -6.35 -99.70 49.44
C PRO A 1176 -5.91 -98.45 48.64
N VAL A 1177 -5.52 -98.67 47.38
CA VAL A 1177 -5.39 -97.67 46.32
C VAL A 1177 -6.13 -98.20 45.08
N PRO A 1178 -6.53 -97.33 44.14
CA PRO A 1178 -7.12 -97.76 42.87
C PRO A 1178 -6.19 -98.74 42.13
N SER A 1179 -6.77 -99.68 41.39
CA SER A 1179 -6.04 -100.76 40.72
C SER A 1179 -4.97 -100.31 39.71
N TRP A 1180 -5.09 -99.09 39.16
CA TRP A 1180 -4.12 -98.45 38.27
C TRP A 1180 -2.99 -97.70 39.01
N GLY A 1181 -3.06 -97.63 40.34
CA GLY A 1181 -2.18 -96.87 41.22
C GLY A 1181 -1.11 -97.69 41.95
N MET A 1182 -1.01 -99.00 41.68
CA MET A 1182 0.16 -99.83 42.00
C MET A 1182 1.22 -99.78 40.88
#